data_AF-A0A815QMP4-F1
#
_entry.id   AF-A0A815QMP4-F1
#
_cell.length_a   1.000
_cell.length_b   1.000
_cell.length_c   1.000
_cell.angle_alpha   90.00
_cell.angle_beta   90.00
_cell.angle_gamma   90.00
#
_symmetry.space_group_name_H-M   'P 1'
#
loop_
_entity.id
_entity.type
_entity.pdbx_description
1 polymer ?
#
loop_
_entity_poly.entity_id
_entity_poly.type
_entity_poly.pdbx_seq_one_letter_code
_entity_poly.pdbx_strand_id
1 'polypeptide(L)'
;MASASLSTDVSHSKSDEMHLEIFCLLWLDASSTTKEGRDTEPKLRSIINHLKKFHDTAQCQKYIHERSTKERVVMIVSGRLGREIVPSIHHLRQVISIYVYCMDKEGNEKWARNYKKIKAVVVNLDELVSRIKADHKIQKMVEEPLSINIFTKGGDAGSSTTGLNGEFVFSQILIDFLIQLQYTEDDKKELIDLCKKQYTGNNDELSNIREFRERYSSNKVLWWYTRESFFYKTLNAALRTPADIHTIFLFRKYIADIQNQLKRHQAKNPLRVYRSQMMSNNELETLKQNCGKFISINSFFSTSSDEQQALSFLKYSDDTENLQAVLFQIDADPKMAITKPFADITEFSEFKSEAEVLFILGSIFRLDSVKHRKNDQVWIIEMTLCNDEEHDLKHVLIDMKEQFMSEGINLQALAKILRGMGQIDLARKYFMRLLEQLPLNDSLRIDLYKDLGELEASIGHLDKSIEWRRKANDLKKEIQSTSSSSISKPKNPVKQPSLNDPSRTDLYQDLGKLEAHASHLDNSTEWRRKATEMKNKLQSTSSPSISKPKNPVESKFNKWKQNAITVDAGNGYGYELNQLGCPVGIFIDENKNIFIADHWNHRIVEWKCNAKEGQISAGGNGQGNRMDQLNMPTDVIVDQQNHSIIIADWRNRRVIQWLNQNQQILIDNIDCSRLAMDKNGFLYVSDWKKNEVRRWKMGEYNNEGIVVAGGNKQGDKLNQLSTPGFIFVDEDQSVYVSDRDNQRVMKWRKDAKTGKIVAGGNGEGRNLNQLSEPQGVIVDNLGQIYVADGANNRVMRWCEGKDEGEIVVGGNGQGYQSNQLNDPCGLSFDDEGNLYVVDSWNHRVEKFEIIL
;
A
#
# COMPACT_ATOMS: atom_id res chain seq x y z
N MET A 1 -27.43 -4.70 49.77
CA MET A 1 -25.96 -4.74 49.87
C MET A 1 -25.38 -4.93 48.47
N ALA A 2 -24.44 -4.04 48.12
CA ALA A 2 -23.51 -3.93 46.97
C ALA A 2 -23.52 -5.03 45.86
N SER A 3 -23.72 -4.64 44.59
CA SER A 3 -22.73 -4.44 43.48
C SER A 3 -22.41 -5.75 42.73
N ALA A 4 -22.23 -5.82 41.40
CA ALA A 4 -21.67 -4.88 40.45
C ALA A 4 -22.18 -5.09 39.00
N SER A 5 -21.92 -4.07 38.19
CA SER A 5 -22.10 -3.87 36.76
C SER A 5 -21.38 -4.86 35.84
N LEU A 6 -21.97 -5.14 34.67
CA LEU A 6 -21.24 -5.51 33.45
C LEU A 6 -21.89 -4.85 32.23
N SER A 7 -21.11 -3.98 31.60
CA SER A 7 -21.38 -3.24 30.38
C SER A 7 -20.65 -3.85 29.20
N THR A 8 -21.09 -3.42 28.01
CA THR A 8 -20.41 -3.37 26.70
C THR A 8 -20.71 -4.48 25.69
N ASP A 9 -21.61 -4.09 24.78
CA ASP A 9 -21.65 -4.45 23.36
C ASP A 9 -20.26 -4.47 22.71
N VAL A 10 -19.98 -5.53 21.96
CA VAL A 10 -19.01 -5.52 20.86
C VAL A 10 -19.70 -6.12 19.63
N SER A 11 -19.94 -5.25 18.66
CA SER A 11 -20.37 -5.53 17.30
C SER A 11 -19.55 -6.65 16.66
N HIS A 12 -20.24 -7.65 16.13
CA HIS A 12 -19.68 -8.72 15.31
C HIS A 12 -19.04 -8.14 14.03
N SER A 13 -17.71 -8.19 13.93
CA SER A 13 -17.03 -8.18 12.63
C SER A 13 -17.19 -9.57 12.02
N LYS A 14 -17.71 -9.63 10.79
CA LYS A 14 -17.62 -10.82 9.93
C LYS A 14 -16.14 -11.11 9.71
N SER A 15 -15.61 -12.12 10.38
CA SER A 15 -14.35 -12.72 9.98
C SER A 15 -14.59 -13.48 8.68
N ASP A 16 -14.07 -12.95 7.57
CA ASP A 16 -13.89 -13.73 6.35
C ASP A 16 -13.01 -14.95 6.69
N GLU A 17 -13.62 -16.12 6.86
CA GLU A 17 -12.89 -17.38 6.86
C GLU A 17 -12.27 -17.54 5.46
N MET A 18 -10.96 -17.27 5.32
CA MET A 18 -10.23 -17.55 4.09
C MET A 18 -10.43 -19.01 3.67
N HIS A 19 -11.24 -19.23 2.64
CA HIS A 19 -11.44 -20.53 2.04
C HIS A 19 -10.21 -20.89 1.18
N LEU A 20 -9.23 -21.58 1.79
CA LEU A 20 -8.03 -22.08 1.11
C LEU A 20 -8.32 -23.33 0.23
N GLU A 21 -9.53 -23.89 0.30
CA GLU A 21 -9.99 -25.00 -0.53
C GLU A 21 -10.75 -24.50 -1.76
N ILE A 22 -10.50 -25.15 -2.90
CA ILE A 22 -11.02 -24.75 -4.21
C ILE A 22 -12.55 -24.91 -4.31
N PHE A 23 -13.14 -25.77 -3.47
CA PHE A 23 -14.56 -26.06 -3.49
C PHE A 23 -15.10 -26.44 -2.11
N CYS A 24 -16.42 -26.37 -1.96
CA CYS A 24 -17.17 -26.84 -0.80
C CYS A 24 -17.93 -28.12 -1.18
N LEU A 25 -17.88 -29.14 -0.32
CA LEU A 25 -18.67 -30.36 -0.49
C LEU A 25 -19.96 -30.25 0.33
N LEU A 26 -21.10 -30.37 -0.35
CA LEU A 26 -22.42 -30.40 0.28
C LEU A 26 -22.95 -31.83 0.24
N TRP A 27 -23.34 -32.35 1.41
CA TRP A 27 -24.02 -33.63 1.52
C TRP A 27 -25.48 -33.40 1.90
N LEU A 28 -26.40 -33.67 0.99
CA LEU A 28 -27.84 -33.55 1.21
C LEU A 28 -28.45 -34.95 1.32
N ASP A 29 -28.83 -35.32 2.54
CA ASP A 29 -29.45 -36.61 2.83
C ASP A 29 -30.50 -36.50 3.95
N ALA A 30 -31.58 -37.27 3.83
CA ALA A 30 -32.73 -37.23 4.74
C ALA A 30 -32.49 -38.01 6.05
N SER A 31 -31.47 -38.88 6.12
CA SER A 31 -31.24 -39.78 7.26
C SER A 31 -29.96 -39.44 8.03
N SER A 32 -30.10 -39.02 9.30
CA SER A 32 -28.96 -38.69 10.18
C SER A 32 -28.50 -39.82 11.11
N THR A 33 -28.99 -41.06 10.98
CA THR A 33 -28.93 -42.03 12.10
C THR A 33 -28.57 -43.49 11.78
N THR A 34 -27.90 -43.80 10.67
CA THR A 34 -27.35 -45.16 10.44
C THR A 34 -25.85 -45.24 10.77
N LYS A 35 -25.37 -46.45 11.10
CA LYS A 35 -23.94 -46.76 11.32
C LYS A 35 -23.06 -46.26 10.16
N GLU A 36 -23.59 -46.28 8.94
CA GLU A 36 -22.96 -45.77 7.71
C GLU A 36 -22.67 -44.25 7.77
N GLY A 37 -23.51 -43.44 8.41
CA GLY A 37 -23.30 -42.00 8.55
C GLY A 37 -22.09 -41.62 9.41
N ARG A 38 -21.67 -42.49 10.35
CA ARG A 38 -20.47 -42.29 11.18
C ARG A 38 -19.17 -42.55 10.42
N ASP A 39 -19.18 -43.50 9.48
CA ASP A 39 -18.02 -43.83 8.64
C ASP A 39 -17.96 -42.96 7.38
N THR A 40 -19.09 -42.35 6.98
CA THR A 40 -19.19 -41.51 5.78
C THR A 40 -18.44 -40.19 5.91
N GLU A 41 -18.63 -39.48 7.03
CA GLU A 41 -17.99 -38.18 7.22
C GLU A 41 -16.47 -38.25 7.25
N PRO A 42 -15.82 -39.17 8.00
CA PRO A 42 -14.37 -39.33 7.95
C PRO A 42 -13.84 -39.63 6.53
N LYS A 43 -14.55 -40.47 5.76
CA LYS A 43 -14.18 -40.83 4.38
C LYS A 43 -14.38 -39.70 3.37
N LEU A 44 -15.33 -38.79 3.59
CA LEU A 44 -15.44 -37.58 2.77
C LEU A 44 -14.42 -36.54 3.23
N ARG A 45 -14.15 -36.47 4.53
CA ARG A 45 -13.15 -35.54 5.08
C ARG A 45 -11.73 -35.86 4.64
N SER A 46 -11.41 -37.10 4.25
CA SER A 46 -10.09 -37.42 3.67
C SER A 46 -9.80 -36.71 2.35
N ILE A 47 -10.84 -36.30 1.61
CA ILE A 47 -10.69 -35.63 0.31
C ILE A 47 -10.98 -34.13 0.37
N ILE A 48 -11.70 -33.63 1.39
CA ILE A 48 -12.03 -32.20 1.56
C ILE A 48 -12.31 -31.83 3.02
N ASN A 49 -11.90 -30.65 3.48
CA ASN A 49 -12.18 -30.20 4.84
C ASN A 49 -13.52 -29.46 4.96
N HIS A 50 -13.90 -28.66 3.96
CA HIS A 50 -15.15 -27.90 3.97
C HIS A 50 -16.35 -28.75 3.50
N LEU A 51 -16.74 -29.69 4.37
CA LEU A 51 -17.95 -30.51 4.25
C LEU A 51 -19.11 -29.89 5.04
N LYS A 52 -20.23 -29.60 4.37
CA LYS A 52 -21.49 -29.22 5.03
C LYS A 52 -22.60 -30.22 4.74
N LYS A 53 -23.36 -30.56 5.78
CA LYS A 53 -24.50 -31.49 5.69
C LYS A 53 -25.81 -30.73 5.75
N PHE A 54 -26.76 -31.15 4.91
CA PHE A 54 -28.11 -30.64 4.87
C PHE A 54 -29.10 -31.81 4.95
N HIS A 55 -30.23 -31.56 5.60
CA HIS A 55 -31.35 -32.51 5.69
C HIS A 55 -32.61 -31.98 5.02
N ASP A 56 -32.58 -30.71 4.62
CA ASP A 56 -33.70 -29.98 4.03
C ASP A 56 -33.27 -29.34 2.71
N THR A 57 -34.08 -29.55 1.67
CA THR A 57 -33.79 -29.09 0.30
C THR A 57 -33.86 -27.57 0.21
N ALA A 58 -34.76 -26.91 0.94
CA ALA A 58 -34.91 -25.45 0.92
C ALA A 58 -33.72 -24.76 1.60
N GLN A 59 -33.24 -25.28 2.74
CA GLN A 59 -32.03 -24.78 3.41
C GLN A 59 -30.79 -24.98 2.54
N CYS A 60 -30.64 -26.16 1.92
CA CYS A 60 -29.51 -26.44 1.02
C CYS A 60 -29.53 -25.50 -0.20
N GLN A 61 -30.70 -25.32 -0.81
CA GLN A 61 -30.87 -24.43 -1.95
C GLN A 61 -30.56 -22.97 -1.57
N LYS A 62 -31.11 -22.49 -0.45
CA LYS A 62 -30.82 -21.14 0.07
C LYS A 62 -29.31 -20.94 0.28
N TYR A 63 -28.65 -21.93 0.88
CA TYR A 63 -27.21 -21.88 1.11
C TYR A 63 -26.39 -21.80 -0.20
N ILE A 64 -26.82 -22.46 -1.28
CA ILE A 64 -26.14 -22.38 -2.59
C ILE A 64 -26.36 -21.01 -3.26
N HIS A 65 -27.54 -20.40 -3.08
CA HIS A 65 -27.88 -19.10 -3.68
C HIS A 65 -27.24 -17.92 -2.96
N GLU A 66 -27.04 -18.02 -1.65
CA GLU A 66 -26.39 -16.97 -0.84
C GLU A 66 -24.87 -16.90 -1.06
N ARG A 67 -24.28 -17.89 -1.74
CA ARG A 67 -22.84 -17.95 -2.01
C ARG A 67 -22.45 -17.23 -3.30
N SER A 68 -21.20 -16.76 -3.30
CA SER A 68 -20.62 -16.11 -4.48
C SER A 68 -20.61 -17.06 -5.68
N THR A 69 -20.88 -16.53 -6.87
CA THR A 69 -20.75 -17.28 -8.13
C THR A 69 -19.31 -17.73 -8.43
N LYS A 70 -18.34 -17.24 -7.65
CA LYS A 70 -16.93 -17.64 -7.69
C LYS A 70 -16.62 -18.87 -6.84
N GLU A 71 -17.47 -19.20 -5.86
CA GLU A 71 -17.29 -20.40 -5.04
C GLU A 71 -17.71 -21.64 -5.83
N ARG A 72 -16.96 -22.74 -5.68
CA ARG A 72 -17.28 -24.00 -6.36
C ARG A 72 -17.97 -24.95 -5.38
N VAL A 73 -19.07 -25.53 -5.80
CA VAL A 73 -19.91 -26.42 -5.01
C VAL A 73 -19.92 -27.78 -5.69
N VAL A 74 -19.43 -28.79 -4.96
CA VAL A 74 -19.64 -30.20 -5.29
C VAL A 74 -20.76 -30.71 -4.39
N MET A 75 -21.76 -31.35 -4.98
CA MET A 75 -22.94 -31.79 -4.25
C MET A 75 -23.09 -33.30 -4.29
N ILE A 76 -23.36 -33.89 -3.13
CA ILE A 76 -23.75 -35.28 -2.99
C ILE A 76 -25.21 -35.30 -2.54
N VAL A 77 -26.05 -35.98 -3.30
CA VAL A 77 -27.50 -36.06 -3.04
C VAL A 77 -27.97 -37.51 -2.99
N SER A 78 -28.95 -37.80 -2.13
CA SER A 78 -29.70 -39.04 -2.26
C SER A 78 -30.61 -39.02 -3.50
N GLY A 79 -31.00 -40.19 -4.02
CA GLY A 79 -31.79 -40.29 -5.25
C GLY A 79 -33.13 -39.53 -5.20
N ARG A 80 -33.82 -39.55 -4.06
CA ARG A 80 -35.09 -38.80 -3.87
C ARG A 80 -34.85 -37.29 -3.81
N LEU A 81 -33.98 -36.83 -2.92
CA LEU A 81 -33.71 -35.41 -2.72
C LEU A 81 -33.06 -34.80 -3.97
N GLY A 82 -32.24 -35.57 -4.68
CA GLY A 82 -31.65 -35.18 -5.97
C GLY A 82 -32.70 -34.81 -7.01
N ARG A 83 -33.77 -35.60 -7.14
CA ARG A 83 -34.87 -35.30 -8.08
C ARG A 83 -35.62 -34.02 -7.73
N GLU A 84 -35.65 -33.65 -6.45
CA GLU A 84 -36.31 -32.44 -5.96
C GLU A 84 -35.42 -31.20 -6.18
N ILE A 85 -34.13 -31.26 -5.83
CA ILE A 85 -33.25 -30.07 -5.82
C ILE A 85 -32.51 -29.82 -7.14
N VAL A 86 -32.10 -30.86 -7.87
CA VAL A 86 -31.26 -30.68 -9.07
C VAL A 86 -31.92 -29.79 -10.13
N PRO A 87 -33.23 -29.90 -10.43
CA PRO A 87 -33.89 -29.00 -11.39
C PRO A 87 -33.75 -27.51 -11.04
N SER A 88 -33.69 -27.14 -9.76
CA SER A 88 -33.59 -25.75 -9.32
C SER A 88 -32.15 -25.22 -9.24
N ILE A 89 -31.12 -26.08 -9.30
CA ILE A 89 -29.73 -25.66 -9.13
C ILE A 89 -28.78 -26.05 -10.27
N HIS A 90 -29.15 -26.97 -11.17
CA HIS A 90 -28.22 -27.48 -12.18
C HIS A 90 -27.71 -26.42 -13.16
N HIS A 91 -28.46 -25.33 -13.33
CA HIS A 91 -28.09 -24.20 -14.18
C HIS A 91 -27.15 -23.21 -13.47
N LEU A 92 -27.04 -23.25 -12.13
CA LEU A 92 -26.24 -22.33 -11.35
C LEU A 92 -24.74 -22.56 -11.60
N ARG A 93 -24.01 -21.49 -11.91
CA ARG A 93 -22.57 -21.55 -12.24
C ARG A 93 -21.72 -22.12 -11.12
N GLN A 94 -22.02 -21.77 -9.87
CA GLN A 94 -21.27 -22.22 -8.69
C GLN A 94 -21.35 -23.74 -8.47
N VAL A 95 -22.39 -24.42 -8.96
CA VAL A 95 -22.51 -25.88 -8.85
C VAL A 95 -21.69 -26.50 -9.98
N ILE A 96 -20.58 -27.17 -9.64
CA ILE A 96 -19.64 -27.73 -10.64
C ILE A 96 -19.90 -29.20 -10.93
N SER A 97 -20.21 -29.99 -9.90
CA SER A 97 -20.45 -31.43 -10.03
C SER A 97 -21.49 -31.90 -9.01
N ILE A 98 -22.35 -32.81 -9.45
CA ILE A 98 -23.38 -33.45 -8.62
C ILE A 98 -23.17 -34.96 -8.68
N TYR A 99 -23.14 -35.61 -7.52
CA TYR A 99 -23.03 -37.04 -7.37
C TYR A 99 -24.28 -37.56 -6.68
N VAL A 100 -24.90 -38.58 -7.25
CA VAL A 100 -26.10 -39.19 -6.70
C VAL A 100 -25.69 -40.44 -5.94
N TYR A 101 -25.77 -40.39 -4.62
CA TYR A 101 -25.45 -41.53 -3.75
C TYR A 101 -26.75 -42.24 -3.35
N CYS A 102 -27.01 -43.40 -3.96
CA CYS A 102 -28.26 -44.15 -3.72
C CYS A 102 -28.13 -45.63 -4.05
N MET A 103 -28.92 -46.47 -3.37
CA MET A 103 -28.95 -47.92 -3.60
C MET A 103 -29.59 -48.31 -4.95
N ASP A 104 -30.60 -47.56 -5.41
CA ASP A 104 -31.26 -47.78 -6.70
C ASP A 104 -30.52 -47.05 -7.83
N LYS A 105 -29.49 -47.70 -8.37
CA LYS A 105 -28.64 -47.13 -9.43
C LYS A 105 -29.39 -46.97 -10.75
N GLU A 106 -30.00 -48.04 -11.26
CA GLU A 106 -30.63 -48.05 -12.59
C GLU A 106 -31.77 -47.03 -12.72
N GLY A 107 -32.60 -46.88 -11.67
CA GLY A 107 -33.71 -45.94 -11.65
C GLY A 107 -33.23 -44.48 -11.70
N ASN A 108 -32.11 -44.16 -11.05
CA ASN A 108 -31.56 -42.81 -10.99
C ASN A 108 -30.63 -42.47 -12.16
N GLU A 109 -29.97 -43.45 -12.79
CA GLU A 109 -29.13 -43.22 -13.97
C GLU A 109 -29.92 -42.68 -15.16
N LYS A 110 -31.14 -43.18 -15.40
CA LYS A 110 -32.00 -42.67 -16.49
C LYS A 110 -32.34 -41.19 -16.32
N TRP A 111 -32.66 -40.80 -15.09
CA TRP A 111 -32.94 -39.40 -14.75
C TRP A 111 -31.68 -38.53 -14.79
N ALA A 112 -30.56 -39.06 -14.27
CA ALA A 112 -29.29 -38.35 -14.19
C ALA A 112 -28.76 -37.91 -15.56
N ARG A 113 -28.97 -38.73 -16.61
CA ARG A 113 -28.56 -38.41 -18.00
C ARG A 113 -29.16 -37.12 -18.55
N ASN A 114 -30.28 -36.64 -17.98
CA ASN A 114 -30.90 -35.38 -18.40
C ASN A 114 -30.14 -34.14 -17.88
N TYR A 115 -29.18 -34.30 -16.97
CA TYR A 115 -28.46 -33.20 -16.34
C TYR A 115 -26.95 -33.39 -16.48
N LYS A 116 -26.31 -32.56 -17.33
CA LYS A 116 -24.87 -32.62 -17.60
C LYS A 116 -23.97 -32.53 -16.37
N LYS A 117 -24.44 -31.84 -15.31
CA LYS A 117 -23.67 -31.67 -14.07
C LYS A 117 -23.73 -32.88 -13.14
N ILE A 118 -24.59 -33.87 -13.40
CA ILE A 118 -24.56 -35.13 -12.66
C ILE A 118 -23.45 -36.00 -13.24
N LYS A 119 -22.36 -36.17 -12.48
CA LYS A 119 -21.16 -36.87 -12.93
C LYS A 119 -21.26 -38.38 -12.74
N ALA A 120 -21.92 -38.85 -11.68
CA ALA A 120 -22.15 -40.27 -11.47
C ALA A 120 -23.33 -40.56 -10.54
N VAL A 121 -23.93 -41.74 -10.74
CA VAL A 121 -24.82 -42.40 -9.78
C VAL A 121 -24.04 -43.55 -9.14
N VAL A 122 -23.86 -43.47 -7.83
CA VAL A 122 -22.93 -44.31 -7.08
C VAL A 122 -23.65 -44.99 -5.92
N VAL A 123 -23.35 -46.27 -5.71
CA VAL A 123 -23.92 -47.10 -4.63
C VAL A 123 -22.94 -47.29 -3.47
N ASN A 124 -21.64 -47.12 -3.72
CA ASN A 124 -20.56 -47.39 -2.77
C ASN A 124 -19.79 -46.09 -2.46
N LEU A 125 -19.61 -45.81 -1.18
CA LEU A 125 -18.89 -44.63 -0.72
C LEU A 125 -17.42 -44.57 -1.16
N ASP A 126 -16.71 -45.70 -1.21
CA ASP A 126 -15.30 -45.73 -1.65
C ASP A 126 -15.17 -45.43 -3.15
N GLU A 127 -16.14 -45.87 -3.96
CA GLU A 127 -16.25 -45.48 -5.36
C GLU A 127 -16.55 -43.97 -5.48
N LEU A 128 -17.47 -43.45 -4.65
CA LEU A 128 -17.83 -42.04 -4.64
C LEU A 128 -16.62 -41.16 -4.31
N VAL A 129 -15.91 -41.49 -3.23
CA VAL A 129 -14.69 -40.79 -2.79
C VAL A 129 -13.62 -40.84 -3.88
N SER A 130 -13.40 -42.01 -4.49
CA SER A 130 -12.40 -42.18 -5.55
C SER A 130 -12.72 -41.34 -6.79
N ARG A 131 -14.00 -41.28 -7.19
CA ARG A 131 -14.47 -40.45 -8.31
C ARG A 131 -14.33 -38.97 -8.01
N ILE A 132 -14.78 -38.50 -6.84
CA ILE A 132 -14.61 -37.10 -6.44
C ILE A 132 -13.13 -36.74 -6.41
N LYS A 133 -12.27 -37.63 -5.88
CA LYS A 133 -10.82 -37.41 -5.83
C LYS A 133 -10.20 -37.32 -7.22
N ALA A 134 -10.59 -38.19 -8.15
CA ALA A 134 -10.11 -38.17 -9.52
C ALA A 134 -10.55 -36.88 -10.26
N ASP A 135 -11.84 -36.58 -10.24
CA ASP A 135 -12.41 -35.38 -10.87
C ASP A 135 -11.77 -34.11 -10.26
N HIS A 136 -11.52 -34.10 -8.95
CA HIS A 136 -10.91 -32.96 -8.28
C HIS A 136 -9.39 -32.84 -8.53
N LYS A 137 -8.62 -33.94 -8.57
CA LYS A 137 -7.18 -33.88 -8.92
C LYS A 137 -7.00 -33.22 -10.28
N ILE A 138 -7.86 -33.56 -11.23
CA ILE A 138 -7.89 -32.96 -12.56
C ILE A 138 -8.27 -31.48 -12.46
N GLN A 139 -9.40 -31.13 -11.85
CA GLN A 139 -9.82 -29.73 -11.70
C GLN A 139 -8.80 -28.86 -10.97
N LYS A 140 -8.05 -29.40 -10.01
CA LYS A 140 -6.97 -28.70 -9.30
C LYS A 140 -5.82 -28.32 -10.24
N MET A 141 -5.41 -29.21 -11.14
CA MET A 141 -4.34 -28.94 -12.11
C MET A 141 -4.80 -28.07 -13.28
N VAL A 142 -6.11 -28.10 -13.55
CA VAL A 142 -6.75 -27.48 -14.71
C VAL A 142 -7.31 -26.09 -14.39
N GLU A 143 -7.82 -25.84 -13.17
CA GLU A 143 -8.63 -24.65 -12.88
C GLU A 143 -8.11 -23.80 -11.71
N GLU A 144 -6.94 -24.10 -11.13
CA GLU A 144 -6.28 -23.19 -10.18
C GLU A 144 -5.78 -21.95 -10.96
N PRO A 145 -6.28 -20.72 -10.67
CA PRO A 145 -5.86 -19.54 -11.41
C PRO A 145 -4.38 -19.23 -11.12
N LEU A 146 -3.60 -19.04 -12.18
CA LEU A 146 -2.23 -18.57 -12.08
C LEU A 146 -2.23 -17.05 -11.86
N SER A 147 -1.55 -16.60 -10.81
CA SER A 147 -1.29 -15.18 -10.61
C SER A 147 -0.17 -14.74 -11.57
N ILE A 148 -0.57 -14.34 -12.78
CA ILE A 148 0.31 -13.91 -13.86
C ILE A 148 0.43 -12.39 -13.83
N ASN A 149 1.67 -11.92 -13.67
CA ASN A 149 2.01 -10.50 -13.76
C ASN A 149 2.75 -10.24 -15.07
N ILE A 150 2.22 -9.36 -15.91
CA ILE A 150 2.86 -9.00 -17.19
C ILE A 150 3.50 -7.63 -17.05
N PHE A 151 4.76 -7.44 -17.48
CA PHE A 151 5.45 -6.15 -17.41
C PHE A 151 6.42 -5.96 -18.60
N THR A 152 6.90 -4.73 -18.80
CA THR A 152 7.78 -4.37 -19.93
C THR A 152 9.17 -3.95 -19.45
N LYS A 153 10.13 -3.87 -20.38
CA LYS A 153 11.44 -3.23 -20.13
C LYS A 153 11.26 -1.72 -20.14
N GLY A 154 11.77 -1.02 -19.12
CA GLY A 154 11.59 0.41 -18.91
C GLY A 154 10.25 0.77 -18.27
N GLY A 155 10.18 0.69 -16.94
CA GLY A 155 9.33 1.50 -16.04
C GLY A 155 7.79 1.56 -16.19
N ASP A 156 7.21 1.12 -17.30
CA ASP A 156 5.76 1.16 -17.50
C ASP A 156 5.09 0.06 -16.70
N ALA A 157 4.20 0.48 -15.79
CA ALA A 157 3.42 -0.40 -14.93
C ALA A 157 2.75 -1.51 -15.77
N GLY A 158 2.90 -2.74 -15.31
CA GLY A 158 2.48 -3.94 -16.02
C GLY A 158 0.98 -4.05 -16.31
N SER A 159 0.51 -5.19 -16.78
CA SER A 159 -0.91 -5.55 -16.72
C SER A 159 -0.97 -6.91 -16.04
N SER A 160 -1.51 -6.96 -14.83
CA SER A 160 -1.73 -8.23 -14.14
C SER A 160 -3.10 -8.78 -14.56
N THR A 161 -3.22 -10.09 -14.78
CA THR A 161 -4.54 -10.73 -14.95
C THR A 161 -5.34 -10.77 -13.64
N THR A 162 -4.70 -10.45 -12.51
CA THR A 162 -5.32 -10.38 -11.17
C THR A 162 -5.02 -9.06 -10.43
N GLY A 163 -4.70 -7.99 -11.15
CA GLY A 163 -4.77 -6.61 -10.66
C GLY A 163 -3.80 -6.21 -9.54
N LEU A 164 -2.49 -6.37 -9.72
CA LEU A 164 -1.49 -5.74 -8.82
C LEU A 164 -0.18 -5.39 -9.57
N ASN A 165 0.04 -4.11 -9.86
CA ASN A 165 1.34 -3.61 -10.38
C ASN A 165 2.25 -2.97 -9.31
N GLY A 166 1.74 -2.74 -8.10
CA GLY A 166 2.55 -2.28 -6.96
C GLY A 166 3.14 -3.46 -6.18
N GLU A 167 2.35 -4.49 -5.91
CA GLU A 167 2.72 -5.55 -4.96
C GLU A 167 3.73 -6.58 -5.48
N PHE A 168 3.97 -6.70 -6.79
CA PHE A 168 4.90 -7.70 -7.32
C PHE A 168 6.34 -7.50 -6.82
N VAL A 169 6.87 -6.27 -6.92
CA VAL A 169 8.24 -5.97 -6.48
C VAL A 169 8.35 -6.15 -4.96
N PHE A 170 7.34 -5.70 -4.22
CA PHE A 170 7.26 -5.95 -2.77
C PHE A 170 7.16 -7.44 -2.45
N SER A 171 6.46 -8.26 -3.25
CA SER A 171 6.36 -9.70 -3.07
C SER A 171 7.71 -10.40 -3.29
N GLN A 172 8.48 -9.98 -4.30
CA GLN A 172 9.84 -10.48 -4.53
C GLN A 172 10.77 -10.14 -3.36
N ILE A 173 10.75 -8.89 -2.89
CA ILE A 173 11.57 -8.46 -1.75
C ILE A 173 11.14 -9.13 -0.46
N LEU A 174 9.83 -9.23 -0.22
CA LEU A 174 9.27 -9.88 0.96
C LEU A 174 9.67 -11.35 1.03
N ILE A 175 9.57 -12.10 -0.07
CA ILE A 175 10.02 -13.50 -0.10
C ILE A 175 11.52 -13.57 0.15
N ASP A 176 12.33 -12.77 -0.54
CA ASP A 176 13.79 -12.71 -0.34
C ASP A 176 14.16 -12.35 1.11
N PHE A 177 13.40 -11.47 1.75
CA PHE A 177 13.58 -11.09 3.16
C PHE A 177 13.20 -12.25 4.08
N LEU A 178 12.02 -12.84 3.87
CA LEU A 178 11.47 -13.91 4.71
C LEU A 178 12.39 -15.14 4.72
N ILE A 179 12.94 -15.54 3.58
CA ILE A 179 13.83 -16.73 3.53
C ILE A 179 15.14 -16.53 4.28
N GLN A 180 15.59 -15.28 4.46
CA GLN A 180 16.81 -14.93 5.21
C GLN A 180 16.55 -14.70 6.70
N LEU A 181 15.28 -14.49 7.08
CA LEU A 181 14.87 -14.25 8.45
C LEU A 181 15.03 -15.52 9.31
N GLN A 182 15.55 -15.34 10.53
CA GLN A 182 15.74 -16.46 11.47
C GLN A 182 14.44 -17.23 11.72
N TYR A 183 14.56 -18.55 11.82
CA TYR A 183 13.45 -19.48 12.08
C TYR A 183 13.59 -20.13 13.45
N THR A 184 12.50 -20.19 14.22
CA THR A 184 12.47 -20.75 15.57
C THR A 184 11.56 -21.98 15.67
N GLU A 185 11.71 -22.75 16.75
CA GLU A 185 10.79 -23.88 17.03
C GLU A 185 9.37 -23.40 17.36
N ASP A 186 9.19 -22.17 17.85
CA ASP A 186 7.87 -21.59 18.07
C ASP A 186 7.14 -21.35 16.75
N ASP A 187 7.85 -20.93 15.70
CA ASP A 187 7.28 -20.82 14.35
C ASP A 187 6.84 -22.18 13.81
N LYS A 188 7.62 -23.24 14.08
CA LYS A 188 7.24 -24.61 13.74
C LYS A 188 5.95 -25.02 14.45
N LYS A 189 5.85 -24.74 15.75
CA LYS A 189 4.67 -25.05 16.56
C LYS A 189 3.44 -24.30 16.06
N GLU A 190 3.57 -23.00 15.79
CA GLU A 190 2.49 -22.16 15.27
C GLU A 190 2.00 -22.66 13.90
N LEU A 191 2.91 -23.03 13.00
CA LEU A 191 2.55 -23.65 11.72
C LEU A 191 1.73 -24.93 11.90
N ILE A 192 2.20 -25.82 12.79
CA ILE A 192 1.53 -27.09 13.07
C ILE A 192 0.13 -26.86 13.66
N ASP A 193 -0.01 -25.90 14.57
CA ASP A 193 -1.29 -25.61 15.22
C ASP A 193 -2.26 -24.91 14.25
N LEU A 194 -1.77 -24.02 13.38
CA LEU A 194 -2.53 -23.45 12.27
C LEU A 194 -3.06 -24.56 11.35
N CYS A 195 -2.19 -25.47 10.92
CA CYS A 195 -2.60 -26.58 10.05
C CYS A 195 -3.60 -27.51 10.77
N LYS A 196 -3.39 -27.86 12.04
CA LYS A 196 -4.36 -28.69 12.79
C LYS A 196 -5.73 -28.04 12.86
N LYS A 197 -5.78 -26.72 13.11
CA LYS A 197 -7.03 -25.96 13.12
C LYS A 197 -7.70 -26.00 11.75
N GLN A 198 -6.94 -25.77 10.68
CA GLN A 198 -7.43 -25.78 9.31
C GLN A 198 -7.98 -27.15 8.87
N TYR A 199 -7.28 -28.23 9.21
CA TYR A 199 -7.63 -29.61 8.83
C TYR A 199 -8.39 -30.35 9.93
N THR A 200 -9.16 -29.63 10.76
CA THR A 200 -9.94 -30.23 11.86
C THR A 200 -10.93 -31.25 11.31
N GLY A 201 -10.88 -32.48 11.83
CA GLY A 201 -11.74 -33.59 11.39
C GLY A 201 -11.25 -34.36 10.17
N ASN A 202 -10.13 -33.98 9.56
CA ASN A 202 -9.48 -34.73 8.48
C ASN A 202 -8.32 -35.57 9.04
N ASN A 203 -8.59 -36.84 9.33
CA ASN A 203 -7.63 -37.73 9.99
C ASN A 203 -6.37 -37.98 9.16
N ASP A 204 -6.48 -37.99 7.83
CA ASP A 204 -5.36 -38.24 6.93
C ASP A 204 -4.39 -37.07 6.96
N GLU A 205 -4.90 -35.85 6.83
CA GLU A 205 -4.06 -34.64 6.92
C GLU A 205 -3.52 -34.42 8.33
N LEU A 206 -4.28 -34.73 9.38
CA LEU A 206 -3.77 -34.71 10.76
C LEU A 206 -2.67 -35.76 10.98
N SER A 207 -2.69 -36.87 10.25
CA SER A 207 -1.62 -37.87 10.24
C SER A 207 -0.38 -37.33 9.51
N ASN A 208 -0.56 -36.73 8.33
CA ASN A 208 0.51 -36.07 7.57
C ASN A 208 1.19 -34.96 8.40
N ILE A 209 0.42 -34.15 9.13
CA ILE A 209 0.93 -33.09 10.00
C ILE A 209 1.77 -33.67 11.15
N ARG A 210 1.34 -34.79 11.75
CA ARG A 210 2.12 -35.49 12.78
C ARG A 210 3.43 -36.04 12.21
N GLU A 211 3.36 -36.71 11.07
CA GLU A 211 4.54 -37.24 10.37
C GLU A 211 5.53 -36.11 10.03
N PHE A 212 5.03 -35.00 9.47
CA PHE A 212 5.85 -33.84 9.16
C PHE A 212 6.52 -33.27 10.41
N ARG A 213 5.78 -33.12 11.52
CA ARG A 213 6.34 -32.62 12.79
C ARG A 213 7.53 -33.45 13.26
N GLU A 214 7.42 -34.78 13.17
CA GLU A 214 8.37 -35.74 13.72
C GLU A 214 9.52 -36.09 12.77
N ARG A 215 9.27 -36.13 11.46
CA ARG A 215 10.17 -36.72 10.46
C ARG A 215 10.64 -35.74 9.38
N TYR A 216 10.25 -34.47 9.43
CA TYR A 216 10.72 -33.50 8.46
C TYR A 216 12.26 -33.41 8.44
N SER A 217 12.82 -33.36 7.23
CA SER A 217 14.23 -33.06 6.99
C SER A 217 14.34 -32.24 5.70
N SER A 218 15.29 -31.29 5.67
CA SER A 218 15.48 -30.39 4.53
C SER A 218 15.80 -31.13 3.22
N ASN A 219 16.42 -32.33 3.28
CA ASN A 219 16.69 -33.15 2.11
C ASN A 219 15.43 -33.81 1.50
N LYS A 220 14.30 -33.83 2.21
CA LYS A 220 13.02 -34.39 1.74
C LYS A 220 11.98 -33.31 1.45
N VAL A 221 12.36 -32.03 1.38
CA VAL A 221 11.38 -30.95 1.25
C VAL A 221 10.65 -30.99 -0.10
N LEU A 222 11.32 -31.32 -1.21
CA LEU A 222 10.67 -31.49 -2.52
C LEU A 222 9.68 -32.65 -2.53
N TRP A 223 9.97 -33.72 -1.79
CA TRP A 223 9.02 -34.83 -1.60
C TRP A 223 7.77 -34.37 -0.83
N TRP A 224 7.95 -33.58 0.24
CA TRP A 224 6.81 -32.98 0.96
C TRP A 224 6.02 -32.01 0.11
N TYR A 225 6.70 -31.25 -0.76
CA TYR A 225 6.07 -30.31 -1.67
C TYR A 225 5.25 -31.02 -2.75
N THR A 226 5.75 -32.10 -3.33
CA THR A 226 5.05 -32.83 -4.40
C THR A 226 3.99 -33.80 -3.87
N ARG A 227 4.08 -34.18 -2.60
CA ARG A 227 3.12 -35.07 -1.95
C ARG A 227 1.74 -34.43 -1.81
N GLU A 228 0.69 -35.21 -2.07
CA GLU A 228 -0.69 -34.77 -1.86
C GLU A 228 -1.01 -34.64 -0.36
N SER A 229 -0.62 -33.52 0.24
CA SER A 229 -0.75 -33.25 1.68
C SER A 229 -1.03 -31.77 1.97
N PHE A 230 -1.28 -31.47 3.24
CA PHE A 230 -1.42 -30.12 3.77
C PHE A 230 -0.29 -29.20 3.34
N PHE A 231 0.93 -29.73 3.20
CA PHE A 231 2.12 -28.94 2.89
C PHE A 231 1.99 -28.22 1.55
N TYR A 232 1.72 -28.97 0.46
CA TYR A 232 1.46 -28.37 -0.87
C TYR A 232 0.26 -27.44 -0.83
N LYS A 233 -0.85 -27.90 -0.22
CA LYS A 233 -2.14 -27.22 -0.27
C LYS A 233 -2.07 -25.86 0.42
N THR A 234 -1.58 -25.83 1.66
CA THR A 234 -1.50 -24.61 2.47
C THR A 234 -0.45 -23.64 1.91
N LEU A 235 0.72 -24.12 1.48
CA LEU A 235 1.76 -23.25 0.93
C LEU A 235 1.31 -22.57 -0.38
N ASN A 236 0.80 -23.34 -1.35
CA ASN A 236 0.40 -22.75 -2.63
C ASN A 236 -0.87 -21.89 -2.51
N ALA A 237 -1.74 -22.15 -1.53
CA ALA A 237 -2.88 -21.28 -1.25
C ALA A 237 -2.44 -19.93 -0.65
N ALA A 238 -1.46 -19.94 0.26
CA ALA A 238 -0.89 -18.73 0.85
C ALA A 238 -0.17 -17.88 -0.21
N LEU A 239 0.64 -18.50 -1.08
CA LEU A 239 1.37 -17.80 -2.16
C LEU A 239 0.45 -17.12 -3.18
N ARG A 240 -0.78 -17.62 -3.36
CA ARG A 240 -1.79 -17.05 -4.27
C ARG A 240 -2.62 -15.93 -3.65
N THR A 241 -2.61 -15.80 -2.33
CA THR A 241 -3.48 -14.88 -1.60
C THR A 241 -2.65 -13.69 -1.10
N PRO A 242 -2.81 -12.48 -1.69
CA PRO A 242 -2.01 -11.31 -1.30
C PRO A 242 -2.09 -10.95 0.20
N ALA A 243 -3.16 -11.36 0.89
CA ALA A 243 -3.38 -11.12 2.31
C ALA A 243 -2.73 -12.16 3.25
N ASP A 244 -2.32 -13.36 2.76
CA ASP A 244 -1.88 -14.46 3.64
C ASP A 244 -0.35 -14.50 3.84
N ILE A 245 0.24 -13.33 4.07
CA ILE A 245 1.69 -13.18 4.28
C ILE A 245 2.15 -13.90 5.54
N HIS A 246 1.29 -14.02 6.56
CA HIS A 246 1.64 -14.70 7.79
C HIS A 246 1.90 -16.20 7.59
N THR A 247 1.09 -16.88 6.77
CA THR A 247 1.32 -18.28 6.44
C THR A 247 2.62 -18.45 5.65
N ILE A 248 2.93 -17.53 4.72
CA ILE A 248 4.23 -17.51 4.01
C ILE A 248 5.39 -17.35 5.01
N PHE A 249 5.26 -16.46 6.00
CA PHE A 249 6.24 -16.31 7.07
C PHE A 249 6.44 -17.63 7.84
N LEU A 250 5.38 -18.34 8.22
CA LEU A 250 5.51 -19.63 8.90
C LEU A 250 6.17 -20.70 8.01
N PHE A 251 5.96 -20.62 6.69
CA PHE A 251 6.57 -21.50 5.71
C PHE A 251 8.00 -21.11 5.28
N ARG A 252 8.53 -19.95 5.68
CA ARG A 252 9.77 -19.35 5.13
C ARG A 252 11.00 -20.27 5.14
N LYS A 253 11.19 -21.04 6.21
CA LYS A 253 12.28 -22.04 6.29
C LYS A 253 12.14 -23.10 5.20
N TYR A 254 10.92 -23.59 5.00
CA TYR A 254 10.65 -24.65 4.06
C TYR A 254 10.72 -24.15 2.61
N ILE A 255 10.30 -22.91 2.36
CA ILE A 255 10.56 -22.23 1.09
C ILE A 255 12.07 -22.16 0.85
N ALA A 256 12.87 -21.71 1.82
CA ALA A 256 14.33 -21.66 1.72
C ALA A 256 14.94 -23.05 1.47
N ASP A 257 14.46 -24.10 2.15
CA ASP A 257 14.89 -25.48 1.93
C ASP A 257 14.58 -25.94 0.49
N ILE A 258 13.39 -25.64 -0.06
CA ILE A 258 13.05 -25.93 -1.46
C ILE A 258 14.03 -25.22 -2.39
N GLN A 259 14.26 -23.92 -2.19
CA GLN A 259 15.18 -23.16 -3.03
C GLN A 259 16.59 -23.75 -2.99
N ASN A 260 17.08 -24.11 -1.80
CA ASN A 260 18.40 -24.71 -1.63
C ASN A 260 18.49 -26.10 -2.28
N GLN A 261 17.43 -26.91 -2.20
CA GLN A 261 17.41 -28.22 -2.87
C GLN A 261 17.39 -28.05 -4.39
N LEU A 262 16.58 -27.12 -4.93
CA LEU A 262 16.58 -26.79 -6.37
C LEU A 262 17.95 -26.31 -6.84
N LYS A 263 18.64 -25.44 -6.08
CA LYS A 263 20.01 -24.99 -6.41
C LYS A 263 20.99 -26.16 -6.54
N ARG A 264 20.90 -27.16 -5.66
CA ARG A 264 21.77 -28.36 -5.70
C ARG A 264 21.49 -29.25 -6.91
N HIS A 265 20.25 -29.26 -7.38
CA HIS A 265 19.76 -30.10 -8.48
C HIS A 265 19.50 -29.31 -9.77
N GLN A 266 20.05 -28.09 -9.89
CA GLN A 266 19.89 -27.21 -11.05
C GLN A 266 20.06 -27.98 -12.36
N ALA A 267 19.13 -27.77 -13.30
CA ALA A 267 19.22 -28.36 -14.62
C ALA A 267 20.56 -28.02 -15.29
N LYS A 268 21.19 -28.99 -15.95
CA LYS A 268 22.51 -28.81 -16.57
C LYS A 268 22.44 -28.45 -18.05
N ASN A 269 21.35 -28.85 -18.71
CA ASN A 269 21.13 -28.65 -20.13
C ASN A 269 19.83 -27.85 -20.32
N PRO A 270 19.70 -27.11 -21.43
CA PRO A 270 18.43 -26.51 -21.80
C PRO A 270 17.32 -27.58 -21.90
N LEU A 271 16.15 -27.23 -21.39
CA LEU A 271 14.97 -28.10 -21.38
C LEU A 271 13.78 -27.34 -21.99
N ARG A 272 12.94 -28.09 -22.71
CA ARG A 272 11.59 -27.64 -23.06
C ARG A 272 10.60 -28.34 -22.14
N VAL A 273 9.75 -27.57 -21.50
CA VAL A 273 8.80 -28.07 -20.51
C VAL A 273 7.39 -27.54 -20.77
N TYR A 274 6.41 -28.24 -20.24
CA TYR A 274 5.00 -28.09 -20.58
C TYR A 274 4.13 -28.02 -19.34
N ARG A 275 3.12 -27.14 -19.36
CA ARG A 275 2.08 -27.11 -18.31
C ARG A 275 0.72 -26.81 -18.93
N SER A 276 -0.25 -27.62 -18.57
CA SER A 276 -1.64 -27.42 -18.97
C SER A 276 -2.40 -26.54 -17.98
N GLN A 277 -3.33 -25.74 -18.48
CA GLN A 277 -4.17 -24.83 -17.70
C GLN A 277 -5.47 -24.54 -18.44
N MET A 278 -6.61 -24.47 -17.74
CA MET A 278 -7.82 -23.82 -18.25
C MET A 278 -7.80 -22.35 -17.86
N MET A 279 -8.12 -21.52 -18.84
CA MET A 279 -7.97 -20.08 -18.76
C MET A 279 -9.22 -19.40 -19.30
N SER A 280 -9.66 -18.30 -18.70
CA SER A 280 -10.79 -17.54 -19.24
C SER A 280 -10.44 -16.89 -20.57
N ASN A 281 -11.46 -16.63 -21.39
CA ASN A 281 -11.28 -15.89 -22.65
C ASN A 281 -10.57 -14.55 -22.42
N ASN A 282 -10.89 -13.84 -21.33
CA ASN A 282 -10.27 -12.55 -21.02
C ASN A 282 -8.78 -12.66 -20.68
N GLU A 283 -8.40 -13.66 -19.88
CA GLU A 283 -6.98 -13.91 -19.56
C GLU A 283 -6.19 -14.33 -20.80
N LEU A 284 -6.78 -15.17 -21.65
CA LEU A 284 -6.15 -15.60 -22.89
C LEU A 284 -5.96 -14.43 -23.87
N GLU A 285 -6.98 -13.56 -24.03
CA GLU A 285 -6.85 -12.35 -24.83
C GLU A 285 -5.81 -11.37 -24.26
N THR A 286 -5.73 -11.28 -22.93
CA THR A 286 -4.68 -10.49 -22.26
C THR A 286 -3.30 -11.02 -22.63
N LEU A 287 -3.08 -12.33 -22.62
CA LEU A 287 -1.79 -12.90 -23.03
C LEU A 287 -1.52 -12.63 -24.51
N LYS A 288 -2.50 -12.81 -25.41
CA LYS A 288 -2.34 -12.48 -26.84
C LYS A 288 -1.89 -11.05 -27.07
N GLN A 289 -2.50 -10.07 -26.39
CA GLN A 289 -2.19 -8.64 -26.53
C GLN A 289 -0.81 -8.25 -25.97
N ASN A 290 -0.19 -9.12 -25.16
CA ASN A 290 1.05 -8.84 -24.47
C ASN A 290 2.23 -9.71 -24.95
N CYS A 291 2.13 -10.33 -26.13
CA CYS A 291 3.27 -11.01 -26.74
C CYS A 291 4.48 -10.06 -26.87
N GLY A 292 5.67 -10.55 -26.55
CA GLY A 292 6.92 -9.77 -26.46
C GLY A 292 7.20 -9.18 -25.07
N LYS A 293 6.25 -9.21 -24.14
CA LYS A 293 6.43 -8.72 -22.76
C LYS A 293 6.95 -9.81 -21.82
N PHE A 294 7.31 -9.42 -20.60
CA PHE A 294 7.71 -10.33 -19.53
C PHE A 294 6.53 -10.76 -18.69
N ILE A 295 6.57 -12.01 -18.23
CA ILE A 295 5.61 -12.65 -17.35
C ILE A 295 6.35 -13.12 -16.10
N SER A 296 5.80 -12.82 -14.93
CA SER A 296 6.18 -13.46 -13.67
C SER A 296 5.00 -14.23 -13.07
N ILE A 297 5.32 -15.31 -12.38
CA ILE A 297 4.36 -16.16 -11.67
C ILE A 297 4.69 -16.11 -10.17
N ASN A 298 3.71 -15.72 -9.36
CA ASN A 298 3.86 -15.56 -7.90
C ASN A 298 3.68 -16.86 -7.11
N SER A 299 4.05 -17.99 -7.70
CA SER A 299 4.05 -19.31 -7.05
C SER A 299 5.23 -20.13 -7.58
N PHE A 300 5.51 -21.26 -6.95
CA PHE A 300 6.31 -22.28 -7.61
C PHE A 300 5.58 -22.71 -8.88
N PHE A 301 6.33 -22.88 -9.97
CA PHE A 301 5.75 -23.22 -11.26
C PHE A 301 6.15 -24.65 -11.62
N SER A 302 5.24 -25.58 -11.33
CA SER A 302 5.40 -27.00 -11.64
C SER A 302 5.02 -27.26 -13.11
N THR A 303 5.89 -27.95 -13.82
CA THR A 303 5.80 -28.26 -15.26
C THR A 303 6.22 -29.71 -15.48
N SER A 304 5.98 -30.25 -16.67
CA SER A 304 6.46 -31.57 -17.07
C SER A 304 7.43 -31.45 -18.23
N SER A 305 8.47 -32.28 -18.25
CA SER A 305 9.32 -32.44 -19.44
C SER A 305 8.65 -33.28 -20.54
N ASP A 306 7.51 -33.92 -20.24
CA ASP A 306 6.71 -34.71 -21.19
C ASP A 306 5.43 -33.95 -21.59
N GLU A 307 5.34 -33.61 -22.87
CA GLU A 307 4.19 -32.91 -23.46
C GLU A 307 2.90 -33.74 -23.39
N GLN A 308 2.98 -35.05 -23.65
CA GLN A 308 1.80 -35.92 -23.64
C GLN A 308 1.25 -36.07 -22.23
N GLN A 309 2.16 -36.17 -21.25
CA GLN A 309 1.80 -36.18 -19.85
C GLN A 309 1.09 -34.87 -19.45
N ALA A 310 1.63 -33.70 -19.85
CA ALA A 310 0.97 -32.42 -19.62
C ALA A 310 -0.42 -32.33 -20.27
N LEU A 311 -0.56 -32.74 -21.53
CA LEU A 311 -1.83 -32.72 -22.26
C LEU A 311 -2.87 -33.68 -21.69
N SER A 312 -2.44 -34.79 -21.08
CA SER A 312 -3.36 -35.74 -20.45
C SER A 312 -4.25 -35.09 -19.38
N PHE A 313 -3.78 -34.01 -18.74
CA PHE A 313 -4.54 -33.25 -17.75
C PHE A 313 -5.72 -32.47 -18.36
N LEU A 314 -5.69 -32.12 -19.65
CA LEU A 314 -6.77 -31.36 -20.33
C LEU A 314 -7.89 -32.26 -20.86
N LYS A 315 -7.67 -33.57 -21.00
CA LYS A 315 -8.62 -34.52 -21.61
C LYS A 315 -9.89 -34.77 -20.79
N TYR A 316 -10.04 -34.13 -19.64
CA TYR A 316 -11.09 -34.40 -18.66
C TYR A 316 -11.98 -33.19 -18.35
N SER A 317 -11.77 -32.04 -19.01
CA SER A 317 -12.62 -30.86 -18.85
C SER A 317 -13.67 -30.80 -19.97
N ASP A 318 -14.95 -31.01 -19.62
CA ASP A 318 -16.07 -30.73 -20.53
C ASP A 318 -16.13 -29.22 -20.87
N ASP A 319 -16.57 -28.89 -22.09
CA ASP A 319 -16.79 -27.53 -22.59
C ASP A 319 -17.52 -26.65 -21.57
N THR A 320 -16.76 -25.77 -20.92
CA THR A 320 -17.32 -24.68 -20.13
C THR A 320 -17.34 -23.45 -21.03
N GLU A 321 -18.51 -22.86 -21.24
CA GLU A 321 -18.79 -21.81 -22.26
C GLU A 321 -17.86 -20.57 -22.22
N ASN A 322 -16.98 -20.43 -21.22
CA ASN A 322 -16.11 -19.28 -21.02
C ASN A 322 -14.64 -19.59 -20.67
N LEU A 323 -14.21 -20.86 -20.74
CA LEU A 323 -12.81 -21.26 -20.52
C LEU A 323 -12.22 -21.89 -21.79
N GLN A 324 -10.91 -21.79 -21.93
CA GLN A 324 -10.13 -22.32 -23.04
C GLN A 324 -9.01 -23.20 -22.49
N ALA A 325 -8.77 -24.32 -23.16
CA ALA A 325 -7.64 -25.19 -22.87
C ALA A 325 -6.35 -24.55 -23.38
N VAL A 326 -5.39 -24.39 -22.48
CA VAL A 326 -4.09 -23.76 -22.73
C VAL A 326 -2.97 -24.72 -22.35
N LEU A 327 -1.93 -24.78 -23.18
CA LEU A 327 -0.66 -25.43 -22.89
C LEU A 327 0.46 -24.39 -22.94
N PHE A 328 1.05 -24.11 -21.78
CA PHE A 328 2.31 -23.39 -21.70
C PHE A 328 3.44 -24.29 -22.21
N GLN A 329 4.22 -23.79 -23.16
CA GLN A 329 5.43 -24.41 -23.68
C GLN A 329 6.60 -23.47 -23.40
N ILE A 330 7.53 -23.92 -22.56
CA ILE A 330 8.60 -23.06 -22.04
C ILE A 330 9.95 -23.59 -22.46
N ASP A 331 10.73 -22.74 -23.11
CA ASP A 331 12.15 -22.95 -23.36
C ASP A 331 12.96 -22.40 -22.19
N ALA A 332 13.64 -23.28 -21.46
CA ALA A 332 14.39 -22.94 -20.26
C ALA A 332 15.87 -23.30 -20.42
N ASP A 333 16.75 -22.30 -20.51
CA ASP A 333 18.20 -22.49 -20.47
C ASP A 333 18.73 -22.22 -19.05
N PRO A 334 19.34 -23.21 -18.37
CA PRO A 334 19.88 -23.02 -17.04
C PRO A 334 21.03 -22.00 -16.97
N LYS A 335 21.68 -21.66 -18.09
CA LYS A 335 22.69 -20.60 -18.14
C LYS A 335 22.11 -19.20 -17.98
N MET A 336 20.83 -19.02 -18.33
CA MET A 336 20.15 -17.73 -18.21
C MET A 336 19.64 -17.49 -16.77
N ALA A 337 19.36 -18.55 -16.02
CA ALA A 337 18.73 -18.47 -14.70
C ALA A 337 19.70 -18.75 -13.55
N ILE A 338 20.72 -17.91 -13.41
CA ILE A 338 21.80 -18.09 -12.41
C ILE A 338 21.29 -17.83 -10.99
N THR A 339 20.48 -16.80 -10.76
CA THR A 339 19.99 -16.49 -9.41
C THR A 339 18.69 -17.23 -9.07
N LYS A 340 17.91 -17.63 -10.08
CA LYS A 340 16.61 -18.30 -9.96
C LYS A 340 16.62 -19.71 -10.56
N PRO A 341 17.12 -20.71 -9.82
CA PRO A 341 17.25 -22.08 -10.30
C PRO A 341 15.92 -22.76 -10.68
N PHE A 342 16.00 -23.74 -11.56
CA PHE A 342 14.97 -24.73 -11.83
C PHE A 342 15.61 -26.11 -11.97
N ALA A 343 14.88 -27.16 -11.60
CA ALA A 343 15.40 -28.52 -11.59
C ALA A 343 14.34 -29.51 -12.05
N ASP A 344 14.80 -30.58 -12.71
CA ASP A 344 14.03 -31.82 -12.79
C ASP A 344 13.98 -32.43 -11.38
N ILE A 345 12.75 -32.57 -10.87
CA ILE A 345 12.49 -33.08 -9.53
C ILE A 345 11.79 -34.45 -9.56
N THR A 346 11.77 -35.12 -10.71
CA THR A 346 11.11 -36.42 -10.90
C THR A 346 11.53 -37.46 -9.86
N GLU A 347 12.81 -37.47 -9.48
CA GLU A 347 13.33 -38.40 -8.46
C GLU A 347 12.83 -38.11 -7.05
N PHE A 348 12.44 -36.86 -6.77
CA PHE A 348 11.91 -36.41 -5.48
C PHE A 348 10.39 -36.43 -5.45
N SER A 349 9.73 -36.39 -6.62
CA SER A 349 8.28 -36.33 -6.72
C SER A 349 7.61 -37.61 -6.21
N GLU A 350 6.49 -37.47 -5.50
CA GLU A 350 5.59 -38.59 -5.20
C GLU A 350 5.10 -39.23 -6.52
N PHE A 351 4.99 -38.45 -7.59
CA PHE A 351 4.48 -38.88 -8.89
C PHE A 351 5.60 -38.97 -9.93
N LYS A 352 6.42 -40.03 -9.84
CA LYS A 352 7.56 -40.25 -10.75
C LYS A 352 7.19 -40.31 -12.24
N SER A 353 5.95 -40.63 -12.57
CA SER A 353 5.45 -40.66 -13.95
C SER A 353 5.17 -39.27 -14.52
N GLU A 354 5.11 -38.22 -13.71
CA GLU A 354 4.74 -36.86 -14.15
C GLU A 354 5.93 -36.10 -14.76
N ALA A 355 7.16 -36.65 -14.70
CA ALA A 355 8.38 -36.08 -15.26
C ALA A 355 8.58 -34.60 -14.86
N GLU A 356 8.36 -34.33 -13.58
CA GLU A 356 8.11 -32.99 -13.03
C GLU A 356 9.39 -32.13 -13.00
N VAL A 357 9.29 -30.93 -13.58
CA VAL A 357 10.31 -29.87 -13.54
C VAL A 357 9.73 -28.68 -12.79
N LEU A 358 10.45 -28.21 -11.77
CA LEU A 358 9.98 -27.15 -10.88
C LEU A 358 10.82 -25.89 -11.00
N PHE A 359 10.17 -24.77 -11.29
CA PHE A 359 10.78 -23.43 -11.24
C PHE A 359 10.56 -22.79 -9.87
N ILE A 360 11.59 -22.07 -9.42
CA ILE A 360 11.53 -21.28 -8.20
C ILE A 360 10.54 -20.12 -8.32
N LEU A 361 10.01 -19.69 -7.16
CA LEU A 361 9.22 -18.48 -7.01
C LEU A 361 9.89 -17.25 -7.66
N GLY A 362 9.10 -16.47 -8.39
CA GLY A 362 9.58 -15.25 -9.04
C GLY A 362 10.40 -15.46 -10.30
N SER A 363 10.43 -16.67 -10.86
CA SER A 363 10.99 -16.90 -12.20
C SER A 363 10.27 -16.02 -13.22
N ILE A 364 11.04 -15.38 -14.10
CA ILE A 364 10.54 -14.44 -15.11
C ILE A 364 10.74 -15.07 -16.49
N PHE A 365 9.71 -14.95 -17.32
CA PHE A 365 9.66 -15.50 -18.65
C PHE A 365 9.28 -14.42 -19.65
N ARG A 366 9.81 -14.48 -20.87
CA ARG A 366 9.34 -13.68 -22.00
C ARG A 366 8.19 -14.42 -22.66
N LEU A 367 7.08 -13.73 -22.92
CA LEU A 367 5.98 -14.28 -23.70
C LEU A 367 6.33 -14.17 -25.18
N ASP A 368 6.56 -15.30 -25.85
CA ASP A 368 6.98 -15.32 -27.25
C ASP A 368 5.79 -15.21 -28.20
N SER A 369 4.83 -16.13 -28.08
CA SER A 369 3.66 -16.16 -28.94
C SER A 369 2.51 -16.96 -28.35
N VAL A 370 1.30 -16.71 -28.87
CA VAL A 370 0.09 -17.49 -28.55
C VAL A 370 -0.49 -18.04 -29.85
N LYS A 371 -0.58 -19.36 -29.98
CA LYS A 371 -0.99 -20.08 -31.21
C LYS A 371 -2.11 -21.06 -30.91
N HIS A 372 -3.01 -21.31 -31.87
CA HIS A 372 -4.05 -22.33 -31.70
C HIS A 372 -3.68 -23.63 -32.42
N ARG A 373 -3.62 -24.75 -31.69
CA ARG A 373 -3.37 -26.08 -32.24
C ARG A 373 -4.68 -26.82 -32.51
N LYS A 374 -5.12 -26.74 -33.77
CA LYS A 374 -6.44 -27.22 -34.23
C LYS A 374 -6.72 -28.71 -33.95
N ASN A 375 -5.70 -29.57 -33.96
CA ASN A 375 -5.90 -31.02 -33.79
C ASN A 375 -6.36 -31.39 -32.38
N ASP A 376 -5.92 -30.64 -31.36
CA ASP A 376 -6.22 -30.92 -29.96
C ASP A 376 -7.19 -29.91 -29.34
N GLN A 377 -7.59 -28.87 -30.08
CA GLN A 377 -8.39 -27.73 -29.59
C GLN A 377 -7.74 -27.04 -28.38
N VAL A 378 -6.41 -26.88 -28.42
CA VAL A 378 -5.61 -26.27 -27.35
C VAL A 378 -4.88 -25.02 -27.86
N TRP A 379 -4.85 -23.97 -27.06
CA TRP A 379 -4.00 -22.80 -27.29
C TRP A 379 -2.60 -23.05 -26.70
N ILE A 380 -1.57 -22.92 -27.52
CA ILE A 380 -0.17 -23.02 -27.13
C ILE A 380 0.35 -21.62 -26.79
N ILE A 381 0.88 -21.47 -25.59
CA ILE A 381 1.53 -20.25 -25.11
C ILE A 381 3.03 -20.54 -25.04
N GLU A 382 3.78 -20.00 -25.99
CA GLU A 382 5.23 -20.15 -26.07
C GLU A 382 5.90 -19.08 -25.20
N MET A 383 6.83 -19.50 -24.36
CA MET A 383 7.55 -18.62 -23.45
C MET A 383 9.03 -19.05 -23.35
N THR A 384 9.90 -18.09 -23.05
CA THR A 384 11.33 -18.34 -22.84
C THR A 384 11.74 -17.85 -21.45
N LEU A 385 12.51 -18.65 -20.70
CA LEU A 385 13.08 -18.22 -19.42
C LEU A 385 14.08 -17.08 -19.63
N CYS A 386 13.86 -15.95 -18.94
CA CYS A 386 14.73 -14.78 -19.06
C CYS A 386 15.93 -14.86 -18.13
N ASN A 387 16.99 -14.13 -18.48
CA ASN A 387 18.07 -13.85 -17.55
C ASN A 387 17.77 -12.62 -16.67
N ASP A 388 18.46 -12.54 -15.53
CA ASP A 388 18.28 -11.48 -14.53
C ASP A 388 18.71 -10.07 -15.02
N GLU A 389 19.42 -9.98 -16.15
CA GLU A 389 19.95 -8.73 -16.73
C GLU A 389 19.12 -8.19 -17.91
N GLU A 390 18.19 -8.99 -18.44
CA GLU A 390 17.36 -8.61 -19.57
C GLU A 390 16.28 -7.59 -19.20
N HIS A 391 15.97 -7.47 -17.90
CA HIS A 391 14.93 -6.60 -17.36
C HIS A 391 15.47 -5.62 -16.28
N ASP A 392 14.87 -4.43 -16.19
CA ASP A 392 15.33 -3.36 -15.27
C ASP A 392 14.97 -3.59 -13.80
N LEU A 393 14.29 -4.71 -13.47
CA LEU A 393 13.89 -5.06 -12.10
C LEU A 393 15.09 -5.20 -11.16
N LYS A 394 16.29 -5.51 -11.67
CA LYS A 394 17.51 -5.65 -10.85
C LYS A 394 17.81 -4.36 -10.08
N HIS A 395 17.70 -3.20 -10.72
CA HIS A 395 17.96 -1.91 -10.08
C HIS A 395 16.87 -1.53 -9.07
N VAL A 396 15.60 -1.70 -9.44
CA VAL A 396 14.46 -1.43 -8.53
C VAL A 396 14.53 -2.32 -7.28
N LEU A 397 14.87 -3.60 -7.47
CA LEU A 397 15.08 -4.52 -6.36
C LEU A 397 16.28 -4.10 -5.52
N ILE A 398 17.42 -3.71 -6.10
CA ILE A 398 18.57 -3.22 -5.33
C ILE A 398 18.21 -1.98 -4.50
N ASP A 399 17.61 -0.95 -5.13
CA ASP A 399 17.27 0.31 -4.46
C ASP A 399 16.30 0.08 -3.29
N MET A 400 15.26 -0.73 -3.50
CA MET A 400 14.32 -1.07 -2.43
C MET A 400 14.96 -1.96 -1.36
N LYS A 401 15.87 -2.87 -1.74
CA LYS A 401 16.63 -3.67 -0.78
C LYS A 401 17.51 -2.77 0.09
N GLU A 402 18.16 -1.77 -0.47
CA GLU A 402 18.94 -0.77 0.29
C GLU A 402 18.03 0.08 1.20
N GLN A 403 16.86 0.48 0.71
CA GLN A 403 15.90 1.27 1.49
C GLN A 403 15.35 0.51 2.72
N PHE A 404 14.99 -0.77 2.57
CA PHE A 404 14.27 -1.52 3.60
C PHE A 404 15.12 -2.53 4.39
N MET A 405 16.30 -2.93 3.90
CA MET A 405 17.16 -3.92 4.56
C MET A 405 18.48 -3.35 5.09
N SER A 406 18.67 -2.03 5.05
CA SER A 406 19.85 -1.36 5.62
C SER A 406 19.98 -1.53 7.14
N GLU A 407 18.87 -1.74 7.86
CA GLU A 407 18.84 -1.99 9.31
C GLU A 407 19.04 -3.46 9.71
N GLY A 408 19.27 -4.36 8.73
CA GLY A 408 19.46 -5.79 8.94
C GLY A 408 18.18 -6.64 8.83
N ILE A 409 18.34 -7.97 8.82
CA ILE A 409 17.25 -8.93 8.56
C ILE A 409 16.65 -9.40 9.89
N ASN A 410 15.60 -8.73 10.36
CA ASN A 410 14.94 -9.00 11.63
C ASN A 410 13.41 -8.76 11.58
N LEU A 411 12.69 -9.12 12.66
CA LEU A 411 11.24 -8.96 12.73
C LEU A 411 10.77 -7.49 12.71
N GLN A 412 11.62 -6.56 13.15
CA GLN A 412 11.31 -5.12 13.12
C GLN A 412 11.31 -4.61 11.68
N ALA A 413 12.34 -4.95 10.90
CA ALA A 413 12.41 -4.63 9.48
C ALA A 413 11.26 -5.29 8.68
N LEU A 414 10.88 -6.55 9.00
CA LEU A 414 9.68 -7.17 8.42
C LEU A 414 8.42 -6.35 8.69
N ALA A 415 8.20 -5.93 9.94
CA ALA A 415 7.03 -5.15 10.32
C ALA A 415 7.00 -3.77 9.63
N LYS A 416 8.16 -3.12 9.45
CA LYS A 416 8.29 -1.88 8.67
C LYS A 416 7.96 -2.08 7.19
N ILE A 417 8.45 -3.16 6.57
CA ILE A 417 8.10 -3.53 5.18
C ILE A 417 6.59 -3.73 5.04
N LEU A 418 5.98 -4.48 5.96
CA LEU A 418 4.54 -4.73 5.96
C LEU A 418 3.73 -3.45 6.15
N ARG A 419 4.18 -2.53 7.01
CA ARG A 419 3.59 -1.19 7.15
C ARG A 419 3.64 -0.43 5.83
N GLY A 420 4.77 -0.45 5.13
CA GLY A 420 4.94 0.16 3.81
C GLY A 420 4.05 -0.45 2.73
N MET A 421 3.74 -1.74 2.84
CA MET A 421 2.78 -2.45 1.98
C MET A 421 1.31 -2.20 2.37
N GLY A 422 1.02 -1.38 3.38
CA GLY A 422 -0.34 -1.15 3.89
C GLY A 422 -0.90 -2.30 4.76
N GLN A 423 -0.09 -3.29 5.10
CA GLN A 423 -0.47 -4.47 5.91
C GLN A 423 -0.37 -4.15 7.41
N ILE A 424 -1.16 -3.17 7.87
CA ILE A 424 -1.02 -2.56 9.20
C ILE A 424 -1.24 -3.57 10.34
N ASP A 425 -2.28 -4.40 10.27
CA ASP A 425 -2.58 -5.37 11.33
C ASP A 425 -1.48 -6.42 11.47
N LEU A 426 -0.89 -6.83 10.35
CA LEU A 426 0.18 -7.80 10.34
C LEU A 426 1.51 -7.18 10.81
N ALA A 427 1.79 -5.93 10.42
CA ALA A 427 2.90 -5.16 10.97
C ALA A 427 2.79 -5.05 12.50
N ARG A 428 1.60 -4.72 13.02
CA ARG A 428 1.32 -4.70 14.48
C ARG A 428 1.61 -6.06 15.11
N LYS A 429 1.13 -7.15 14.52
CA LYS A 429 1.35 -8.52 15.02
C LYS A 429 2.84 -8.81 15.18
N TYR A 430 3.67 -8.44 14.21
CA TYR A 430 5.11 -8.72 14.27
C TYR A 430 5.89 -7.81 15.22
N PHE A 431 5.53 -6.53 15.33
CA PHE A 431 6.07 -5.67 16.39
C PHE A 431 5.75 -6.23 17.77
N MET A 432 4.51 -6.66 18.01
CA MET A 432 4.12 -7.28 19.28
C MET A 432 4.85 -8.59 19.55
N ARG A 433 5.01 -9.46 18.54
CA ARG A 433 5.79 -10.71 18.66
C ARG A 433 7.24 -10.44 19.05
N LEU A 434 7.89 -9.46 18.42
CA LEU A 434 9.28 -9.10 18.75
C LEU A 434 9.36 -8.51 20.16
N LEU A 435 8.39 -7.68 20.55
CA LEU A 435 8.31 -7.12 21.89
C LEU A 435 8.21 -8.22 22.96
N GLU A 436 7.42 -9.27 22.75
CA GLU A 436 7.31 -10.41 23.68
C GLU A 436 8.63 -11.20 23.84
N GLN A 437 9.45 -11.25 22.79
CA GLN A 437 10.71 -12.00 22.80
C GLN A 437 11.86 -11.27 23.50
N LEU A 438 11.82 -9.94 23.58
CA LEU A 438 12.85 -9.16 24.23
C LEU A 438 12.75 -9.28 25.77
N PRO A 439 13.86 -9.15 26.53
CA PRO A 439 13.81 -8.88 27.97
C PRO A 439 13.08 -7.57 28.28
N LEU A 440 12.47 -7.45 29.46
CA LEU A 440 11.74 -6.23 29.86
C LEU A 440 12.60 -4.97 29.86
N ASN A 441 13.91 -5.11 30.14
CA ASN A 441 14.87 -4.00 30.23
C ASN A 441 15.72 -3.80 28.97
N ASP A 442 15.32 -4.39 27.84
CA ASP A 442 16.06 -4.27 26.59
C ASP A 442 15.84 -2.91 25.93
N SER A 443 16.92 -2.23 25.56
CA SER A 443 16.86 -0.92 24.90
C SER A 443 16.12 -0.95 23.57
N LEU A 444 16.10 -2.09 22.86
CA LEU A 444 15.37 -2.24 21.59
C LEU A 444 13.85 -2.12 21.78
N ARG A 445 13.31 -2.43 22.97
CA ARG A 445 11.87 -2.24 23.25
C ARG A 445 11.46 -0.77 23.12
N ILE A 446 12.37 0.17 23.40
CA ILE A 446 12.11 1.61 23.29
C ILE A 446 11.77 1.96 21.83
N ASP A 447 12.53 1.43 20.88
CA ASP A 447 12.32 1.69 19.46
C ASP A 447 11.08 0.96 18.93
N LEU A 448 10.81 -0.26 19.41
CA LEU A 448 9.56 -0.97 19.13
C LEU A 448 8.31 -0.24 19.64
N TYR A 449 8.37 0.38 20.82
CA TYR A 449 7.27 1.19 21.33
C TYR A 449 7.05 2.46 20.50
N LYS A 450 8.12 3.07 19.96
CA LYS A 450 7.96 4.19 19.01
C LYS A 450 7.31 3.71 17.71
N ASP A 451 7.80 2.60 17.14
CA ASP A 451 7.27 2.01 15.91
C ASP A 451 5.78 1.65 16.04
N LEU A 452 5.37 1.05 17.16
CA LEU A 452 3.97 0.78 17.49
C LEU A 452 3.15 2.07 17.66
N GLY A 453 3.74 3.09 18.28
CA GLY A 453 3.11 4.40 18.41
C GLY A 453 2.84 5.06 17.07
N GLU A 454 3.81 5.04 16.15
CA GLU A 454 3.64 5.52 14.77
C GLU A 454 2.59 4.72 14.01
N LEU A 455 2.60 3.39 14.16
CA LEU A 455 1.64 2.51 13.50
C LEU A 455 0.19 2.83 13.93
N GLU A 456 -0.06 2.96 15.24
CA GLU A 456 -1.40 3.31 15.75
C GLU A 456 -1.84 4.73 15.32
N ALA A 457 -0.89 5.67 15.22
CA ALA A 457 -1.19 7.01 14.71
C ALA A 457 -1.60 6.97 13.22
N SER A 458 -0.93 6.15 12.40
CA SER A 458 -1.20 6.03 10.96
C SER A 458 -2.61 5.52 10.62
N ILE A 459 -3.30 4.90 11.58
CA ILE A 459 -4.69 4.43 11.44
C ILE A 459 -5.69 5.19 12.33
N GLY A 460 -5.28 6.32 12.91
CA GLY A 460 -6.16 7.20 13.69
C GLY A 460 -6.38 6.78 15.15
N HIS A 461 -5.68 5.77 15.68
CA HIS A 461 -5.76 5.37 17.09
C HIS A 461 -4.79 6.19 17.98
N LEU A 462 -5.06 7.49 18.09
CA LEU A 462 -4.23 8.46 18.82
C LEU A 462 -3.99 8.09 20.29
N ASP A 463 -4.99 7.57 21.00
CA ASP A 463 -4.87 7.19 22.41
C ASP A 463 -3.87 6.05 22.62
N LYS A 464 -3.91 5.03 21.75
CA LYS A 464 -2.96 3.92 21.78
C LYS A 464 -1.56 4.37 21.37
N SER A 465 -1.47 5.29 20.42
CA SER A 465 -0.19 5.90 20.02
C SER A 465 0.51 6.59 21.20
N ILE A 466 -0.25 7.37 21.97
CA ILE A 466 0.25 8.06 23.16
C ILE A 466 0.65 7.04 24.24
N GLU A 467 -0.12 5.97 24.44
CA GLU A 467 0.20 4.91 25.41
C GLU A 467 1.55 4.25 25.08
N TRP A 468 1.79 3.89 23.82
CA TRP A 468 3.06 3.30 23.40
C TRP A 468 4.24 4.28 23.57
N ARG A 469 4.07 5.55 23.20
CA ARG A 469 5.11 6.58 23.40
C ARG A 469 5.45 6.79 24.88
N ARG A 470 4.47 6.67 25.78
CA ARG A 470 4.70 6.71 27.23
C ARG A 470 5.55 5.53 27.70
N LYS A 471 5.21 4.31 27.29
CA LYS A 471 5.99 3.09 27.60
C LYS A 471 7.45 3.20 27.14
N ALA A 472 7.70 3.82 25.98
CA ALA A 472 9.06 4.10 25.48
C ALA A 472 9.86 5.02 26.42
N ASN A 473 9.23 6.10 26.90
CA ASN A 473 9.88 7.08 27.76
C ASN A 473 10.13 6.55 29.18
N ASP A 474 9.21 5.76 29.73
CA ASP A 474 9.35 5.19 31.07
C ASP A 474 10.49 4.17 31.12
N LEU A 475 10.55 3.26 30.15
CA LEU A 475 11.63 2.28 30.06
C LEU A 475 13.01 2.93 29.86
N LYS A 476 13.08 4.01 29.06
CA LYS A 476 14.30 4.78 28.86
C LYS A 476 14.86 5.35 30.19
N LYS A 477 13.99 5.75 31.12
CA LYS A 477 14.38 6.26 32.45
C LYS A 477 14.87 5.13 33.37
N GLU A 478 14.25 3.95 33.30
CA GLU A 478 14.64 2.78 34.11
C GLU A 478 16.02 2.22 33.74
N ILE A 479 16.34 2.17 32.44
CA ILE A 479 17.67 1.70 31.98
C ILE A 479 18.77 2.69 32.41
N GLN A 480 18.50 4.00 32.38
CA GLN A 480 19.48 5.02 32.78
C GLN A 480 19.82 4.99 34.29
N SER A 481 18.87 4.61 35.15
CA SER A 481 19.07 4.58 36.61
C SER A 481 19.81 3.33 37.10
N THR A 482 19.77 2.22 36.35
CA THR A 482 20.44 0.95 36.70
C THR A 482 21.91 0.90 36.29
N SER A 483 22.31 1.63 35.25
CA SER A 483 23.73 1.77 34.84
C SER A 483 24.62 2.55 35.82
N SER A 484 24.04 3.28 36.78
CA SER A 484 24.75 4.12 37.75
C SER A 484 25.13 3.45 39.08
N SER A 485 24.73 2.19 39.34
CA SER A 485 24.86 1.56 40.67
C SER A 485 26.03 0.58 40.85
N SER A 486 26.95 0.43 39.90
CA SER A 486 28.07 -0.51 40.00
C SER A 486 29.43 0.14 39.73
N ILE A 487 30.08 0.67 40.78
CA ILE A 487 31.55 0.67 41.06
C ILE A 487 31.76 1.33 42.43
N SER A 488 32.52 0.69 43.34
CA SER A 488 32.89 1.24 44.66
C SER A 488 34.40 1.07 44.96
N LYS A 489 34.96 2.05 45.70
CA LYS A 489 36.08 2.05 46.69
C LYS A 489 37.13 3.18 46.47
N PRO A 490 37.94 3.60 47.48
CA PRO A 490 37.56 4.11 48.82
C PRO A 490 38.52 5.20 49.44
N LYS A 491 38.14 5.74 50.63
CA LYS A 491 38.92 6.31 51.79
C LYS A 491 39.31 7.82 51.87
N ASN A 492 38.51 8.58 52.67
CA ASN A 492 38.75 9.21 54.02
C ASN A 492 40.01 10.07 54.33
N PRO A 493 40.01 10.95 55.39
CA PRO A 493 39.02 11.96 55.86
C PRO A 493 39.67 13.26 56.48
N VAL A 494 38.88 14.29 56.88
CA VAL A 494 38.97 15.14 58.12
C VAL A 494 37.87 16.26 58.08
N LYS A 495 37.28 16.58 59.26
CA LYS A 495 35.99 17.27 59.58
C LYS A 495 36.11 18.80 59.86
N GLN A 496 35.27 19.70 59.25
CA GLN A 496 34.02 20.41 59.72
C GLN A 496 34.17 21.56 60.77
N PRO A 497 33.27 22.59 60.92
CA PRO A 497 31.89 22.75 60.39
C PRO A 497 31.38 24.16 59.89
N SER A 498 30.29 24.09 59.10
CA SER A 498 29.09 24.94 58.91
C SER A 498 29.14 26.44 58.53
N LEU A 499 28.64 26.75 57.33
CA LEU A 499 27.37 27.47 57.10
C LEU A 499 26.98 27.43 55.60
N ASN A 500 25.90 26.70 55.32
CA ASN A 500 24.94 26.77 54.20
C ASN A 500 25.40 27.13 52.76
N ASP A 501 25.41 26.06 51.95
CA ASP A 501 24.80 25.87 50.62
C ASP A 501 25.32 26.65 49.39
N PRO A 502 26.18 26.04 48.53
CA PRO A 502 26.55 26.59 47.23
C PRO A 502 25.94 25.86 46.02
N SER A 503 25.43 26.72 45.12
CA SER A 503 25.41 26.68 43.64
C SER A 503 24.61 25.61 42.88
N ARG A 504 23.31 25.88 42.74
CA ARG A 504 22.53 26.22 41.52
C ARG A 504 23.04 25.96 40.09
N THR A 505 24.27 25.55 39.79
CA THR A 505 24.74 25.41 38.40
C THR A 505 24.41 24.04 37.80
N ASP A 506 24.35 22.99 38.61
CA ASP A 506 24.10 21.63 38.12
C ASP A 506 22.61 21.29 38.04
N LEU A 507 21.74 22.04 38.73
CA LEU A 507 20.28 21.92 38.61
C LEU A 507 19.70 22.63 37.36
N TYR A 508 20.45 23.54 36.72
CA TYR A 508 20.00 24.18 35.47
C TYR A 508 20.22 23.30 34.22
N GLN A 509 21.11 22.31 34.27
CA GLN A 509 21.28 21.38 33.15
C GLN A 509 20.18 20.30 33.10
N ASP A 510 19.54 20.00 34.23
CA ASP A 510 18.43 19.04 34.27
C ASP A 510 17.04 19.69 34.20
N LEU A 511 16.89 21.00 34.44
CA LEU A 511 15.64 21.72 34.19
C LEU A 511 15.33 21.84 32.68
N GLY A 512 16.37 21.98 31.83
CA GLY A 512 16.22 21.94 30.37
C GLY A 512 15.76 20.59 29.82
N LYS A 513 15.80 19.53 30.63
CA LYS A 513 15.27 18.19 30.27
C LYS A 513 13.88 17.91 30.86
N LEU A 514 13.44 18.68 31.86
CA LEU A 514 12.11 18.56 32.47
C LEU A 514 11.09 19.56 31.90
N GLU A 515 11.51 20.65 31.26
CA GLU A 515 10.64 21.51 30.44
C GLU A 515 10.09 20.78 29.20
N ALA A 516 10.74 19.70 28.76
CA ALA A 516 10.25 18.80 27.71
C ALA A 516 9.13 17.84 28.19
N HIS A 517 8.64 17.95 29.43
CA HIS A 517 7.66 17.01 29.99
C HIS A 517 6.46 17.63 30.73
N ALA A 518 6.28 18.94 30.74
CA ALA A 518 5.18 19.58 31.48
C ALA A 518 4.41 20.64 30.70
N SER A 519 4.29 20.51 29.38
CA SER A 519 3.29 21.23 28.59
C SER A 519 1.90 20.62 28.80
N HIS A 520 1.29 20.89 29.96
CA HIS A 520 -0.12 21.26 30.10
C HIS A 520 -0.48 21.59 31.58
N LEU A 521 -0.80 22.88 31.82
CA LEU A 521 -1.41 23.57 32.99
C LEU A 521 -0.58 23.71 34.29
N ASP A 522 -0.66 24.77 35.11
CA ASP A 522 -0.90 26.23 35.03
C ASP A 522 -0.59 26.79 36.45
N ASN A 523 -0.16 28.06 36.55
CA ASN A 523 0.01 28.92 37.75
C ASN A 523 1.24 28.74 38.68
N SER A 524 1.93 29.79 39.18
CA SER A 524 1.71 31.25 39.08
C SER A 524 2.92 32.12 39.51
N THR A 525 2.98 33.30 38.89
CA THR A 525 3.29 34.67 39.40
C THR A 525 4.69 35.15 39.83
N GLU A 526 5.64 34.35 40.31
CA GLU A 526 6.86 34.98 40.86
C GLU A 526 7.91 35.41 39.81
N TRP A 527 7.97 34.70 38.67
CA TRP A 527 9.01 34.90 37.64
C TRP A 527 8.75 36.08 36.69
N ARG A 528 7.48 36.45 36.45
CA ARG A 528 7.13 37.62 35.61
C ARG A 528 7.58 38.95 36.24
N ARG A 529 7.63 39.01 37.58
CA ARG A 529 8.07 40.23 38.30
C ARG A 529 9.57 40.47 38.15
N LYS A 530 10.39 39.42 38.28
CA LYS A 530 11.86 39.51 38.19
C LYS A 530 12.35 39.82 36.77
N ALA A 531 11.70 39.27 35.74
CA ALA A 531 12.03 39.57 34.34
C ALA A 531 11.77 41.04 33.96
N THR A 532 10.72 41.64 34.54
CA THR A 532 10.36 43.05 34.26
C THR A 532 11.31 44.03 34.96
N GLU A 533 11.76 43.72 36.18
CA GLU A 533 12.76 44.53 36.90
C GLU A 533 14.13 44.54 36.20
N MET A 534 14.53 43.45 35.55
CA MET A 534 15.79 43.36 34.79
C MET A 534 15.73 44.10 33.45
N LYS A 535 14.58 44.08 32.76
CA LYS A 535 14.38 44.78 31.48
C LYS A 535 14.48 46.30 31.61
N ASN A 536 14.02 46.85 32.74
CA ASN A 536 14.07 48.29 33.02
C ASN A 536 15.48 48.80 33.43
N LYS A 537 16.37 47.91 33.89
CA LYS A 537 17.76 48.27 34.23
C LYS A 537 18.71 48.34 33.04
N LEU A 538 18.34 47.73 31.90
CA LEU A 538 19.21 47.63 30.71
C LEU A 538 18.90 48.67 29.62
N GLN A 539 17.90 49.53 29.79
CA GLN A 539 17.53 50.57 28.82
C GLN A 539 17.97 51.99 29.18
N SER A 540 18.87 52.17 30.15
CA SER A 540 19.51 53.46 30.41
C SER A 540 20.99 53.43 30.02
N THR A 541 21.31 53.78 28.77
CA THR A 541 22.46 54.64 28.39
C THR A 541 22.53 54.88 26.87
N SER A 542 22.14 56.11 26.51
CA SER A 542 22.63 57.00 25.42
C SER A 542 22.56 56.60 23.92
N SER A 543 21.65 57.32 23.23
CA SER A 543 21.55 57.73 21.81
C SER A 543 22.71 58.69 21.37
N PRO A 544 22.76 59.36 20.17
CA PRO A 544 21.71 59.86 19.24
C PRO A 544 22.05 59.72 17.72
N SER A 545 21.37 60.25 16.69
CA SER A 545 19.98 60.52 16.27
C SER A 545 20.05 60.88 14.76
N ILE A 546 18.96 60.75 13.98
CA ILE A 546 18.42 61.78 13.05
C ILE A 546 17.11 61.29 12.37
N SER A 547 16.09 62.14 12.57
CA SER A 547 14.74 62.36 11.98
C SER A 547 13.94 61.25 11.27
N LYS A 548 12.76 60.97 11.84
CA LYS A 548 11.55 60.46 11.17
C LYS A 548 10.86 61.53 10.31
N PRO A 549 10.14 61.16 9.24
CA PRO A 549 8.92 61.84 8.84
C PRO A 549 7.68 61.20 9.52
N LYS A 550 6.64 62.02 9.61
CA LYS A 550 5.42 61.84 10.40
C LYS A 550 4.40 60.90 9.72
N ASN A 551 3.59 60.29 10.58
CA ASN A 551 2.40 59.45 10.37
C ASN A 551 2.62 58.04 9.81
N PRO A 552 2.43 56.97 10.62
CA PRO A 552 2.02 55.70 10.07
C PRO A 552 0.55 55.83 9.71
N VAL A 553 0.25 55.77 8.41
CA VAL A 553 -1.07 55.31 7.97
C VAL A 553 -1.22 53.92 8.59
N GLU A 554 -2.16 53.73 9.50
CA GLU A 554 -2.58 52.39 9.90
C GLU A 554 -3.08 51.67 8.65
N SER A 555 -2.22 50.87 8.01
CA SER A 555 -2.64 49.99 6.93
C SER A 555 -3.59 48.96 7.53
N LYS A 556 -4.90 49.10 7.27
CA LYS A 556 -5.87 48.05 7.54
C LYS A 556 -5.38 46.78 6.86
N PHE A 557 -5.00 45.78 7.64
CA PHE A 557 -4.68 44.45 7.12
C PHE A 557 -5.96 43.73 6.71
N ASN A 558 -5.91 42.99 5.60
CA ASN A 558 -7.00 42.10 5.23
C ASN A 558 -7.25 41.10 6.37
N LYS A 559 -8.52 40.95 6.75
CA LYS A 559 -9.00 39.94 7.69
C LYS A 559 -10.07 39.13 6.99
N TRP A 560 -10.26 37.88 7.38
CA TRP A 560 -11.27 37.02 6.79
C TRP A 560 -12.24 36.51 7.85
N LYS A 561 -13.48 36.25 7.42
CA LYS A 561 -14.43 35.48 8.22
C LYS A 561 -13.80 34.13 8.54
N GLN A 562 -13.96 33.67 9.77
CA GLN A 562 -13.34 32.41 10.20
C GLN A 562 -14.11 31.18 9.74
N ASN A 563 -15.39 31.34 9.40
CA ASN A 563 -16.19 30.30 8.76
C ASN A 563 -16.11 30.49 7.26
N ALA A 564 -15.60 29.48 6.57
CA ALA A 564 -15.61 29.39 5.13
C ALA A 564 -16.97 28.92 4.59
N ILE A 565 -17.11 29.16 3.29
CA ILE A 565 -18.18 28.65 2.44
C ILE A 565 -17.52 27.64 1.51
N THR A 566 -17.94 26.38 1.59
CA THR A 566 -17.51 25.37 0.63
C THR A 566 -17.98 25.81 -0.76
N VAL A 567 -17.02 25.98 -1.67
CA VAL A 567 -17.33 26.27 -3.08
C VAL A 567 -18.04 25.04 -3.66
N ASP A 568 -18.87 25.20 -4.68
CA ASP A 568 -19.53 24.06 -5.36
C ASP A 568 -18.52 23.00 -5.90
N ALA A 569 -17.21 23.31 -5.84
CA ALA A 569 -16.08 22.40 -5.97
C ALA A 569 -15.79 21.60 -4.68
N GLY A 570 -16.19 20.32 -4.68
CA GLY A 570 -15.83 19.36 -3.63
C GLY A 570 -16.92 19.14 -2.58
N ASN A 571 -18.11 18.77 -3.05
CA ASN A 571 -19.23 18.28 -2.24
C ASN A 571 -18.98 16.84 -1.72
N GLY A 572 -17.75 16.57 -1.26
CA GLY A 572 -17.27 15.29 -0.78
C GLY A 572 -16.42 14.50 -1.77
N TYR A 573 -15.95 13.34 -1.30
CA TYR A 573 -15.14 12.41 -2.08
C TYR A 573 -15.93 11.67 -3.15
N GLY A 574 -15.38 11.58 -4.36
CA GLY A 574 -15.93 10.79 -5.45
C GLY A 574 -15.51 11.29 -6.83
N TYR A 575 -16.16 10.76 -7.88
CA TYR A 575 -15.79 10.99 -9.29
C TYR A 575 -16.79 11.88 -10.05
N GLU A 576 -17.91 12.26 -9.43
CA GLU A 576 -18.87 13.19 -10.04
C GLU A 576 -18.25 14.58 -10.24
N LEU A 577 -18.83 15.41 -11.09
CA LEU A 577 -18.24 16.71 -11.47
C LEU A 577 -17.98 17.66 -10.30
N ASN A 578 -18.80 17.59 -9.25
CA ASN A 578 -18.64 18.38 -8.03
C ASN A 578 -17.97 17.62 -6.88
N GLN A 579 -17.55 16.37 -7.09
CA GLN A 579 -16.81 15.59 -6.10
C GLN A 579 -15.33 15.59 -6.45
N LEU A 580 -14.48 15.71 -5.43
CA LEU A 580 -13.03 15.78 -5.62
C LEU A 580 -12.35 14.60 -4.91
N GLY A 581 -11.23 14.15 -5.45
CA GLY A 581 -10.36 13.12 -4.91
C GLY A 581 -9.01 13.74 -4.56
N CYS A 582 -8.84 14.14 -3.29
CA CYS A 582 -7.65 14.83 -2.78
C CYS A 582 -7.19 15.96 -3.70
N PRO A 583 -7.97 17.06 -3.86
CA PRO A 583 -7.55 18.17 -4.71
C PRO A 583 -6.27 18.80 -4.16
N VAL A 584 -5.40 19.29 -5.07
CA VAL A 584 -4.03 19.72 -4.68
C VAL A 584 -3.70 21.12 -5.17
N GLY A 585 -3.93 21.43 -6.44
CA GLY A 585 -3.67 22.72 -7.08
C GLY A 585 -4.95 23.50 -7.36
N ILE A 586 -4.88 24.83 -7.26
CA ILE A 586 -5.97 25.75 -7.56
C ILE A 586 -5.43 26.94 -8.36
N PHE A 587 -6.18 27.35 -9.37
CA PHE A 587 -5.96 28.59 -10.09
C PHE A 587 -7.28 29.29 -10.35
N ILE A 588 -7.30 30.61 -10.16
CA ILE A 588 -8.46 31.46 -10.44
C ILE A 588 -8.04 32.43 -11.54
N ASP A 589 -8.77 32.45 -12.65
CA ASP A 589 -8.51 33.37 -13.76
C ASP A 589 -9.20 34.74 -13.56
N GLU A 590 -8.91 35.70 -14.45
CA GLU A 590 -9.54 37.04 -14.45
C GLU A 590 -11.06 37.02 -14.66
N ASN A 591 -11.60 35.93 -15.21
CA ASN A 591 -13.04 35.74 -15.36
C ASN A 591 -13.66 35.08 -14.12
N LYS A 592 -12.88 34.85 -13.06
CA LYS A 592 -13.27 34.15 -11.82
C LYS A 592 -13.68 32.70 -12.06
N ASN A 593 -13.14 32.07 -13.09
CA ASN A 593 -13.23 30.63 -13.28
C ASN A 593 -12.20 29.96 -12.37
N ILE A 594 -12.62 28.89 -11.70
CA ILE A 594 -11.80 28.15 -10.73
C ILE A 594 -11.37 26.84 -11.38
N PHE A 595 -10.07 26.64 -11.52
CA PHE A 595 -9.46 25.41 -12.02
C PHE A 595 -8.85 24.64 -10.85
N ILE A 596 -9.21 23.36 -10.71
CA ILE A 596 -8.72 22.50 -9.64
C ILE A 596 -8.01 21.27 -10.23
N ALA A 597 -6.80 21.02 -9.75
CA ALA A 597 -6.12 19.76 -9.97
C ALA A 597 -6.66 18.68 -9.03
N ASP A 598 -7.56 17.86 -9.57
CA ASP A 598 -8.23 16.77 -8.89
C ASP A 598 -7.36 15.50 -8.97
N HIS A 599 -6.42 15.43 -8.03
CA HIS A 599 -5.23 14.56 -8.10
C HIS A 599 -5.58 13.07 -8.16
N TRP A 600 -6.40 12.55 -7.26
CA TRP A 600 -6.76 11.12 -7.27
C TRP A 600 -7.71 10.73 -8.39
N ASN A 601 -8.47 11.68 -8.93
CA ASN A 601 -9.37 11.44 -10.07
C ASN A 601 -8.68 11.66 -11.43
N HIS A 602 -7.40 12.03 -11.44
CA HIS A 602 -6.58 12.22 -12.63
C HIS A 602 -7.23 13.16 -13.66
N ARG A 603 -7.69 14.33 -13.19
CA ARG A 603 -8.36 15.32 -14.05
C ARG A 603 -8.15 16.75 -13.55
N ILE A 604 -8.39 17.71 -14.42
CA ILE A 604 -8.61 19.11 -14.06
C ILE A 604 -10.09 19.41 -14.21
N VAL A 605 -10.69 19.99 -13.17
CA VAL A 605 -12.09 20.43 -13.18
C VAL A 605 -12.14 21.95 -13.11
N GLU A 606 -12.99 22.55 -13.93
CA GLU A 606 -13.23 23.99 -14.01
C GLU A 606 -14.66 24.30 -13.58
N TRP A 607 -14.80 25.28 -12.68
CA TRP A 607 -16.07 25.94 -12.40
C TRP A 607 -16.03 27.32 -13.01
N LYS A 608 -16.91 27.58 -13.97
CA LYS A 608 -17.08 28.93 -14.48
C LYS A 608 -17.65 29.84 -13.41
N CYS A 609 -17.42 31.15 -13.54
CA CYS A 609 -17.96 32.12 -12.58
C CYS A 609 -19.47 31.90 -12.33
N ASN A 610 -19.83 31.70 -11.07
CA ASN A 610 -21.21 31.42 -10.60
C ASN A 610 -21.84 30.11 -11.11
N ALA A 611 -21.08 29.22 -11.76
CA ALA A 611 -21.58 27.91 -12.15
C ALA A 611 -21.68 26.99 -10.92
N LYS A 612 -22.81 26.27 -10.83
CA LYS A 612 -23.06 25.31 -9.75
C LYS A 612 -22.47 23.93 -10.01
N GLU A 613 -22.09 23.65 -11.25
CA GLU A 613 -21.52 22.37 -11.67
C GLU A 613 -20.20 22.60 -12.38
N GLY A 614 -19.20 21.78 -12.02
CA GLY A 614 -17.90 21.77 -12.66
C GLY A 614 -17.97 21.11 -14.04
N GLN A 615 -16.98 21.38 -14.87
CA GLN A 615 -16.75 20.69 -16.13
C GLN A 615 -15.30 20.21 -16.20
N ILE A 616 -15.06 19.11 -16.92
CA ILE A 616 -13.70 18.59 -17.08
C ILE A 616 -12.99 19.43 -18.15
N SER A 617 -11.88 20.09 -17.78
CA SER A 617 -11.07 20.87 -18.73
C SER A 617 -9.87 20.08 -19.28
N ALA A 618 -9.39 19.08 -18.53
CA ALA A 618 -8.37 18.14 -18.98
C ALA A 618 -8.44 16.80 -18.23
N GLY A 619 -8.04 15.71 -18.89
CA GLY A 619 -8.09 14.36 -18.35
C GLY A 619 -9.51 13.82 -18.17
N GLY A 620 -9.77 13.06 -17.10
CA GLY A 620 -11.11 12.52 -16.78
C GLY A 620 -11.53 11.29 -17.60
N ASN A 621 -10.66 10.82 -18.50
CA ASN A 621 -10.76 9.62 -19.32
C ASN A 621 -9.90 8.46 -18.76
N GLY A 622 -9.79 8.41 -17.43
CA GLY A 622 -8.97 7.44 -16.69
C GLY A 622 -7.49 7.80 -16.61
N GLN A 623 -6.82 7.20 -15.61
CA GLN A 623 -5.38 7.34 -15.41
C GLN A 623 -4.59 6.83 -16.62
N GLY A 624 -3.55 7.56 -17.01
CA GLY A 624 -2.58 7.09 -18.00
C GLY A 624 -1.65 8.19 -18.50
N ASN A 625 -0.83 7.87 -19.49
CA ASN A 625 0.23 8.75 -20.01
C ASN A 625 -0.01 9.24 -21.45
N ARG A 626 -1.15 8.90 -22.06
CA ARG A 626 -1.54 9.43 -23.38
C ARG A 626 -1.62 10.96 -23.34
N MET A 627 -1.58 11.59 -24.52
CA MET A 627 -1.68 13.04 -24.65
C MET A 627 -2.98 13.60 -24.07
N ASP A 628 -4.07 12.82 -24.11
CA ASP A 628 -5.38 13.19 -23.60
C ASP A 628 -5.63 12.71 -22.15
N GLN A 629 -4.69 12.00 -21.52
CA GLN A 629 -4.82 11.48 -20.16
C GLN A 629 -3.91 12.21 -19.18
N LEU A 630 -4.32 12.23 -17.92
CA LEU A 630 -3.53 12.70 -16.80
C LEU A 630 -3.22 11.54 -15.85
N ASN A 631 -2.18 11.72 -15.05
CA ASN A 631 -1.82 10.79 -14.00
C ASN A 631 -1.38 11.56 -12.76
N MET A 632 -2.37 11.79 -11.87
CA MET A 632 -2.17 12.44 -10.59
C MET A 632 -1.64 13.87 -10.77
N PRO A 633 -2.39 14.75 -11.47
CA PRO A 633 -1.97 16.11 -11.69
C PRO A 633 -1.88 16.84 -10.34
N THR A 634 -0.79 17.58 -10.13
CA THR A 634 -0.55 18.29 -8.87
C THR A 634 -0.87 19.76 -8.96
N ASP A 635 -0.84 20.33 -10.17
CA ASP A 635 -1.07 21.76 -10.34
C ASP A 635 -1.61 22.11 -11.73
N VAL A 636 -2.28 23.25 -11.81
CA VAL A 636 -2.81 23.83 -13.04
C VAL A 636 -2.65 25.34 -13.01
N ILE A 637 -2.24 25.95 -14.12
CA ILE A 637 -2.26 27.40 -14.34
C ILE A 637 -2.85 27.71 -15.71
N VAL A 638 -3.42 28.91 -15.88
CA VAL A 638 -3.96 29.35 -17.17
C VAL A 638 -2.97 30.30 -17.84
N ASP A 639 -2.63 29.99 -19.09
CA ASP A 639 -1.98 30.94 -20.00
C ASP A 639 -3.06 31.73 -20.74
N GLN A 640 -3.31 32.93 -20.21
CA GLN A 640 -4.34 33.83 -20.72
C GLN A 640 -4.03 34.34 -22.14
N GLN A 641 -2.76 34.47 -22.53
CA GLN A 641 -2.40 34.99 -23.86
C GLN A 641 -2.81 34.01 -24.96
N ASN A 642 -2.65 32.71 -24.69
CA ASN A 642 -2.96 31.65 -25.64
C ASN A 642 -4.29 30.93 -25.36
N HIS A 643 -5.02 31.34 -24.31
CA HIS A 643 -6.23 30.67 -23.83
C HIS A 643 -6.03 29.15 -23.63
N SER A 644 -4.90 28.78 -23.05
CA SER A 644 -4.53 27.38 -22.78
C SER A 644 -4.35 27.14 -21.29
N ILE A 645 -4.45 25.89 -20.84
CA ILE A 645 -4.12 25.50 -19.47
C ILE A 645 -2.84 24.67 -19.47
N ILE A 646 -1.99 24.89 -18.47
CA ILE A 646 -0.71 24.21 -18.30
C ILE A 646 -0.79 23.42 -17.00
N ILE A 647 -0.46 22.13 -17.07
CA ILE A 647 -0.69 21.18 -15.99
C ILE A 647 0.61 20.48 -15.64
N ALA A 648 0.89 20.40 -14.33
CA ALA A 648 1.95 19.56 -13.77
C ALA A 648 1.40 18.15 -13.61
N ASP A 649 1.78 17.25 -14.51
CA ASP A 649 1.30 15.88 -14.59
C ASP A 649 2.29 14.94 -13.89
N TRP A 650 2.24 14.95 -12.56
CA TRP A 650 3.30 14.50 -11.67
C TRP A 650 3.78 13.07 -11.92
N ARG A 651 2.89 12.07 -12.00
CA ARG A 651 3.32 10.67 -12.23
C ARG A 651 3.81 10.42 -13.65
N ASN A 652 3.33 11.20 -14.62
CA ASN A 652 3.83 11.15 -15.99
C ASN A 652 5.14 11.93 -16.17
N ARG A 653 5.62 12.61 -15.12
CA ARG A 653 6.88 13.37 -15.09
C ARG A 653 6.98 14.38 -16.23
N ARG A 654 5.88 15.10 -16.48
CA ARG A 654 5.77 16.08 -17.57
C ARG A 654 4.97 17.31 -17.17
N VAL A 655 5.27 18.41 -17.84
CA VAL A 655 4.40 19.58 -17.89
C VAL A 655 3.78 19.63 -19.27
N ILE A 656 2.45 19.65 -19.32
CA ILE A 656 1.67 19.52 -20.55
C ILE A 656 0.71 20.70 -20.67
N GLN A 657 0.61 21.23 -21.89
CA GLN A 657 -0.29 22.30 -22.26
C GLN A 657 -1.50 21.71 -22.98
N TRP A 658 -2.70 22.15 -22.57
CA TRP A 658 -3.97 21.88 -23.24
C TRP A 658 -4.48 23.17 -23.88
N LEU A 659 -4.60 23.14 -25.19
CA LEU A 659 -5.27 24.16 -25.98
C LEU A 659 -6.43 23.52 -26.73
N ASN A 660 -7.64 23.60 -26.17
CA ASN A 660 -8.80 22.85 -26.65
C ASN A 660 -8.50 21.33 -26.70
N GLN A 661 -8.73 20.68 -27.85
CA GLN A 661 -8.43 19.26 -28.08
C GLN A 661 -6.98 18.99 -28.50
N ASN A 662 -6.14 20.03 -28.62
CA ASN A 662 -4.73 19.86 -28.98
C ASN A 662 -3.87 19.92 -27.71
N GLN A 663 -3.08 18.88 -27.50
CA GLN A 663 -2.16 18.80 -26.37
C GLN A 663 -0.72 18.84 -26.84
N GLN A 664 0.12 19.51 -26.07
CA GLN A 664 1.55 19.58 -26.32
C GLN A 664 2.30 19.38 -25.00
N ILE A 665 3.26 18.46 -25.00
CA ILE A 665 4.21 18.36 -23.88
C ILE A 665 5.14 19.56 -23.97
N LEU A 666 5.15 20.40 -22.94
CA LEU A 666 6.07 21.52 -22.84
C LEU A 666 7.40 21.02 -22.30
N ILE A 667 7.39 20.31 -21.17
CA ILE A 667 8.61 19.84 -20.49
C ILE A 667 8.41 18.35 -20.19
N ASP A 668 9.39 17.52 -20.55
CA ASP A 668 9.40 16.10 -20.23
C ASP A 668 10.48 15.77 -19.18
N ASN A 669 10.40 14.56 -18.61
CA ASN A 669 11.36 14.03 -17.63
C ASN A 669 11.63 14.97 -16.43
N ILE A 670 10.59 15.64 -15.96
CA ILE A 670 10.63 16.54 -14.80
C ILE A 670 9.72 15.98 -13.70
N ASP A 671 10.26 15.84 -12.49
CA ASP A 671 9.49 15.46 -11.31
C ASP A 671 8.76 16.69 -10.76
N CYS A 672 7.83 17.22 -11.57
CA CYS A 672 7.17 18.49 -11.33
C CYS A 672 6.20 18.40 -10.15
N SER A 673 6.34 19.28 -9.16
CA SER A 673 5.36 19.42 -8.08
C SER A 673 4.41 20.60 -8.34
N ARG A 674 4.92 21.80 -8.64
CA ARG A 674 4.11 23.03 -8.75
C ARG A 674 4.56 23.93 -9.90
N LEU A 675 3.63 24.76 -10.37
CA LEU A 675 3.80 25.68 -11.50
C LEU A 675 3.61 27.13 -11.07
N ALA A 676 4.34 28.04 -11.70
CA ALA A 676 4.06 29.46 -11.68
C ALA A 676 4.44 30.08 -13.02
N MET A 677 3.75 31.15 -13.41
CA MET A 677 4.09 31.89 -14.63
C MET A 677 4.13 33.37 -14.34
N ASP A 678 5.17 34.04 -14.82
CA ASP A 678 5.29 35.48 -14.70
C ASP A 678 4.66 36.23 -15.89
N LYS A 679 4.45 37.53 -15.72
CA LYS A 679 3.88 38.42 -16.75
C LYS A 679 4.71 38.51 -18.04
N ASN A 680 5.96 38.06 -18.03
CA ASN A 680 6.84 38.07 -19.20
C ASN A 680 6.80 36.71 -19.95
N GLY A 681 5.94 35.78 -19.54
CA GLY A 681 5.80 34.47 -20.17
C GLY A 681 6.94 33.51 -19.81
N PHE A 682 7.55 33.63 -18.63
CA PHE A 682 8.42 32.57 -18.12
C PHE A 682 7.62 31.60 -17.26
N LEU A 683 7.78 30.31 -17.56
CA LEU A 683 7.22 29.21 -16.80
C LEU A 683 8.25 28.72 -15.78
N TYR A 684 7.84 28.65 -14.51
CA TYR A 684 8.63 28.17 -13.40
C TYR A 684 8.03 26.84 -12.94
N VAL A 685 8.90 25.87 -12.68
CA VAL A 685 8.50 24.53 -12.23
C VAL A 685 9.40 24.10 -11.08
N SER A 686 8.80 23.69 -9.97
CA SER A 686 9.54 23.02 -8.88
C SER A 686 9.74 21.54 -9.21
N ASP A 687 10.98 21.09 -9.12
CA ASP A 687 11.37 19.69 -9.24
C ASP A 687 11.66 19.15 -7.83
N TRP A 688 10.73 18.35 -7.30
CA TRP A 688 10.83 17.87 -5.92
C TRP A 688 11.98 16.89 -5.73
N LYS A 689 12.33 16.12 -6.78
CA LYS A 689 13.39 15.11 -6.73
C LYS A 689 14.77 15.75 -6.80
N LYS A 690 14.94 16.77 -7.64
CA LYS A 690 16.21 17.52 -7.76
C LYS A 690 16.38 18.61 -6.70
N ASN A 691 15.34 18.89 -5.91
CA ASN A 691 15.35 19.92 -4.86
C ASN A 691 15.69 21.31 -5.41
N GLU A 692 15.03 21.69 -6.50
CA GLU A 692 15.28 22.96 -7.18
C GLU A 692 14.03 23.51 -7.88
N VAL A 693 14.07 24.79 -8.21
CA VAL A 693 13.08 25.43 -9.08
C VAL A 693 13.79 25.87 -10.35
N ARG A 694 13.22 25.51 -11.50
CA ARG A 694 13.74 25.84 -12.82
C ARG A 694 12.78 26.76 -13.56
N ARG A 695 13.33 27.55 -14.46
CA ARG A 695 12.61 28.51 -15.30
C ARG A 695 12.89 28.27 -16.79
N TRP A 696 11.84 28.31 -17.59
CA TRP A 696 11.88 28.30 -19.05
C TRP A 696 11.17 29.52 -19.62
N LYS A 697 11.61 29.96 -20.79
CA LYS A 697 10.88 30.96 -21.57
C LYS A 697 9.83 30.24 -22.42
N MET A 698 8.62 30.80 -22.49
CA MET A 698 7.55 30.28 -23.34
C MET A 698 8.04 30.04 -24.78
N GLY A 699 7.79 28.83 -25.29
CA GLY A 699 8.21 28.36 -26.61
C GLY A 699 9.65 27.83 -26.70
N GLU A 700 10.46 27.92 -25.64
CA GLU A 700 11.87 27.49 -25.60
C GLU A 700 12.09 26.38 -24.54
N TYR A 701 11.38 25.25 -24.68
CA TYR A 701 11.38 24.18 -23.68
C TYR A 701 12.36 23.02 -23.94
N ASN A 702 13.00 22.98 -25.11
CA ASN A 702 13.95 21.92 -25.48
C ASN A 702 15.31 22.02 -24.74
N ASN A 703 15.45 22.94 -23.79
CA ASN A 703 16.64 23.09 -22.96
C ASN A 703 16.34 22.62 -21.53
N GLU A 704 17.38 22.39 -20.72
CA GLU A 704 17.21 21.93 -19.35
C GLU A 704 16.56 22.96 -18.40
N GLY A 705 16.28 24.18 -18.86
CA GLY A 705 15.82 25.28 -18.02
C GLY A 705 16.93 25.87 -17.15
N ILE A 706 16.67 27.06 -16.61
CA ILE A 706 17.61 27.77 -15.75
C ILE A 706 17.20 27.54 -14.29
N VAL A 707 18.13 27.02 -13.46
CA VAL A 707 17.90 26.92 -12.01
C VAL A 707 17.86 28.32 -11.40
N VAL A 708 16.74 28.64 -10.72
CA VAL A 708 16.48 29.95 -10.10
C VAL A 708 16.36 29.88 -8.59
N ALA A 709 16.13 28.69 -8.01
CA ALA A 709 16.21 28.44 -6.57
C ALA A 709 16.70 27.00 -6.32
N GLY A 710 17.46 26.80 -5.24
CA GLY A 710 18.04 25.48 -4.91
C GLY A 710 19.19 25.04 -5.84
N GLY A 711 19.20 23.76 -6.21
CA GLY A 711 20.16 23.19 -7.19
C GLY A 711 21.54 22.85 -6.63
N ASN A 712 21.75 22.95 -5.32
CA ASN A 712 23.03 22.63 -4.65
C ASN A 712 22.93 21.39 -3.77
N LYS A 713 22.25 20.34 -4.28
CA LYS A 713 21.83 19.13 -3.55
C LYS A 713 20.78 19.44 -2.48
N GLN A 714 20.13 18.37 -2.00
CA GLN A 714 19.22 18.44 -0.87
C GLN A 714 19.94 18.96 0.39
N GLY A 715 19.30 19.84 1.15
CA GLY A 715 19.82 20.33 2.42
C GLY A 715 19.10 21.58 2.93
N ASP A 716 19.60 22.13 4.03
CA ASP A 716 18.98 23.21 4.80
C ASP A 716 19.74 24.55 4.69
N LYS A 717 20.83 24.61 3.92
CA LYS A 717 21.56 25.87 3.69
C LYS A 717 20.74 26.85 2.87
N LEU A 718 21.12 28.13 2.89
CA LEU A 718 20.42 29.19 2.16
C LEU A 718 20.45 29.04 0.63
N ASN A 719 21.30 28.17 0.07
CA ASN A 719 21.34 27.84 -1.35
C ASN A 719 20.82 26.43 -1.66
N GLN A 720 20.18 25.76 -0.69
CA GLN A 720 19.66 24.41 -0.78
C GLN A 720 18.17 24.39 -0.44
N LEU A 721 17.48 23.35 -0.92
CA LEU A 721 16.08 23.05 -0.64
C LEU A 721 15.96 21.57 -0.27
N SER A 722 14.86 21.19 0.35
CA SER A 722 14.45 19.81 0.61
C SER A 722 12.95 19.66 0.35
N THR A 723 12.62 18.89 -0.69
CA THR A 723 11.24 18.67 -1.17
C THR A 723 10.50 19.99 -1.43
N PRO A 724 10.97 20.82 -2.39
CA PRO A 724 10.29 22.06 -2.74
C PRO A 724 8.85 21.80 -3.22
N GLY A 725 7.90 22.41 -2.51
CA GLY A 725 6.46 22.33 -2.79
C GLY A 725 6.00 23.46 -3.71
N PHE A 726 5.08 24.29 -3.22
CA PHE A 726 4.58 25.46 -3.94
C PHE A 726 5.65 26.49 -4.22
N ILE A 727 5.43 27.16 -5.35
CA ILE A 727 6.19 28.29 -5.81
C ILE A 727 5.26 29.46 -6.09
N PHE A 728 5.72 30.65 -5.76
CA PHE A 728 5.09 31.92 -6.15
C PHE A 728 6.17 32.83 -6.74
N VAL A 729 5.82 33.56 -7.79
CA VAL A 729 6.75 34.48 -8.46
C VAL A 729 6.15 35.88 -8.41
N ASP A 730 6.87 36.81 -7.78
CA ASP A 730 6.45 38.22 -7.71
C ASP A 730 6.78 38.98 -9.02
N GLU A 731 6.31 40.22 -9.13
CA GLU A 731 6.54 41.06 -10.31
C GLU A 731 8.02 41.35 -10.60
N ASP A 732 8.87 41.28 -9.57
CA ASP A 732 10.33 41.45 -9.67
C ASP A 732 11.05 40.15 -10.05
N GLN A 733 10.30 39.08 -10.39
CA GLN A 733 10.80 37.73 -10.66
C GLN A 733 11.53 37.11 -9.46
N SER A 734 11.18 37.51 -8.24
CA SER A 734 11.62 36.79 -7.07
C SER A 734 10.77 35.54 -6.88
N VAL A 735 11.43 34.43 -6.58
CA VAL A 735 10.79 33.13 -6.39
C VAL A 735 10.67 32.83 -4.91
N TYR A 736 9.45 32.61 -4.45
CA TYR A 736 9.12 32.12 -3.13
C TYR A 736 8.89 30.62 -3.24
N VAL A 737 9.48 29.84 -2.34
CA VAL A 737 9.40 28.38 -2.37
C VAL A 737 9.05 27.87 -0.98
N SER A 738 8.01 27.05 -0.89
CA SER A 738 7.74 26.24 0.29
C SER A 738 8.77 25.13 0.36
N ASP A 739 9.72 25.25 1.28
CA ASP A 739 10.81 24.30 1.50
C ASP A 739 10.36 23.29 2.57
N ARG A 740 9.50 22.36 2.15
CA ARG A 740 8.58 21.59 3.00
C ARG A 740 9.30 20.89 4.14
N ASP A 741 10.32 20.08 3.85
CA ASP A 741 10.98 19.28 4.89
C ASP A 741 11.84 20.15 5.83
N ASN A 742 12.27 21.32 5.35
CA ASN A 742 13.00 22.30 6.15
C ASN A 742 12.09 23.26 6.94
N GLN A 743 10.76 23.06 6.87
CA GLN A 743 9.77 23.78 7.69
C GLN A 743 9.84 25.31 7.55
N ARG A 744 10.05 25.77 6.32
CA ARG A 744 10.29 27.19 6.02
C ARG A 744 9.79 27.58 4.65
N VAL A 745 9.61 28.88 4.44
CA VAL A 745 9.45 29.48 3.12
C VAL A 745 10.68 30.33 2.83
N MET A 746 11.21 30.15 1.64
CA MET A 746 12.43 30.80 1.19
C MET A 746 12.15 31.71 -0.02
N LYS A 747 12.69 32.93 0.00
CA LYS A 747 12.64 33.88 -1.13
C LYS A 747 14.02 33.98 -1.79
N TRP A 748 14.08 33.74 -3.10
CA TRP A 748 15.22 34.10 -3.95
C TRP A 748 14.87 35.33 -4.76
N ARG A 749 15.68 36.39 -4.67
CA ARG A 749 15.61 37.47 -5.65
C ARG A 749 16.13 36.97 -6.99
N LYS A 750 15.70 37.62 -8.07
CA LYS A 750 16.21 37.36 -9.42
C LYS A 750 17.75 37.29 -9.43
N ASP A 751 18.28 36.23 -10.03
CA ASP A 751 19.72 35.94 -10.18
C ASP A 751 20.52 35.74 -8.87
N ALA A 752 19.85 35.72 -7.71
CA ALA A 752 20.51 35.48 -6.42
C ALA A 752 21.03 34.04 -6.31
N LYS A 753 22.22 33.88 -5.71
CA LYS A 753 22.82 32.55 -5.47
C LYS A 753 22.35 31.88 -4.18
N THR A 754 21.76 32.65 -3.28
CA THR A 754 21.22 32.21 -1.98
C THR A 754 19.88 32.88 -1.75
N GLY A 755 18.96 32.17 -1.12
CA GLY A 755 17.67 32.68 -0.68
C GLY A 755 17.74 33.27 0.72
N LYS A 756 16.60 33.79 1.15
CA LYS A 756 16.36 34.30 2.50
C LYS A 756 15.13 33.60 3.07
N ILE A 757 15.19 33.18 4.33
CA ILE A 757 14.01 32.69 5.05
C ILE A 757 13.05 33.87 5.25
N VAL A 758 11.80 33.69 4.82
CA VAL A 758 10.77 34.73 4.90
C VAL A 758 9.53 34.31 5.71
N ALA A 759 9.40 33.01 6.00
CA ALA A 759 8.46 32.48 7.00
C ALA A 759 9.01 31.16 7.58
N GLY A 760 8.68 30.87 8.84
CA GLY A 760 9.14 29.66 9.53
C GLY A 760 10.65 29.60 9.75
N GLY A 761 11.23 28.40 9.63
CA GLY A 761 12.68 28.17 9.81
C GLY A 761 13.15 28.02 11.25
N ASN A 762 12.22 27.97 12.22
CA ASN A 762 12.51 27.76 13.64
C ASN A 762 12.20 26.33 14.09
N GLY A 763 12.38 25.37 13.19
CA GLY A 763 12.02 23.96 13.37
C GLY A 763 10.52 23.69 13.19
N GLU A 764 10.19 22.41 13.18
CA GLU A 764 8.82 21.95 13.09
C GLU A 764 8.03 22.30 14.36
N GLY A 765 6.82 22.83 14.23
CA GLY A 765 5.95 23.06 15.37
C GLY A 765 4.75 23.96 15.10
N ARG A 766 4.00 24.25 16.16
CA ARG A 766 2.72 25.01 16.13
C ARG A 766 2.84 26.46 16.57
N ASN A 767 4.01 26.88 17.06
CA ASN A 767 4.22 28.28 17.46
C ASN A 767 4.07 29.22 16.27
N LEU A 768 3.86 30.51 16.54
CA LEU A 768 3.64 31.50 15.49
C LEU A 768 4.88 31.77 14.63
N ASN A 769 6.07 31.38 15.07
CA ASN A 769 7.32 31.44 14.31
C ASN A 769 7.72 30.08 13.68
N GLN A 770 6.89 29.05 13.84
CA GLN A 770 7.14 27.68 13.35
C GLN A 770 6.09 27.28 12.31
N LEU A 771 6.50 26.34 11.45
CA LEU A 771 5.66 25.69 10.44
C LEU A 771 5.80 24.17 10.60
N SER A 772 4.85 23.41 10.08
CA SER A 772 4.91 21.95 9.95
C SER A 772 4.33 21.56 8.59
N GLU A 773 5.21 21.05 7.74
CA GLU A 773 5.01 20.72 6.33
C GLU A 773 4.30 21.84 5.55
N PRO A 774 4.91 23.03 5.41
CA PRO A 774 4.32 24.11 4.63
C PRO A 774 4.16 23.66 3.18
N GLN A 775 2.91 23.65 2.71
CA GLN A 775 2.57 23.17 1.38
C GLN A 775 2.47 24.34 0.41
N GLY A 776 1.54 25.26 0.64
CA GLY A 776 1.21 26.42 -0.20
C GLY A 776 1.90 27.71 0.20
N VAL A 777 2.22 28.55 -0.79
CA VAL A 777 2.68 29.92 -0.59
C VAL A 777 2.09 30.85 -1.65
N ILE A 778 1.51 31.98 -1.23
CA ILE A 778 1.14 33.11 -2.10
C ILE A 778 1.53 34.42 -1.42
N VAL A 779 1.75 35.46 -2.22
CA VAL A 779 2.12 36.79 -1.72
C VAL A 779 1.14 37.81 -2.27
N ASP A 780 0.63 38.68 -1.41
CA ASP A 780 -0.26 39.77 -1.83
C ASP A 780 0.52 40.97 -2.39
N ASN A 781 -0.22 41.95 -2.93
CA ASN A 781 0.36 43.18 -3.48
C ASN A 781 1.03 44.09 -2.44
N LEU A 782 0.85 43.80 -1.14
CA LEU A 782 1.51 44.48 -0.02
C LEU A 782 2.78 43.75 0.44
N GLY A 783 3.13 42.63 -0.20
CA GLY A 783 4.28 41.80 0.15
C GLY A 783 4.05 40.89 1.35
N GLN A 784 2.80 40.71 1.81
CA GLN A 784 2.46 39.78 2.88
C GLN A 784 2.44 38.36 2.35
N ILE A 785 3.07 37.45 3.10
CA ILE A 785 3.31 36.07 2.68
C ILE A 785 2.30 35.18 3.39
N TYR A 786 1.46 34.50 2.63
CA TYR A 786 0.47 33.56 3.13
C TYR A 786 0.96 32.15 2.88
N VAL A 787 0.95 31.34 3.93
CA VAL A 787 1.50 29.99 3.92
C VAL A 787 0.43 29.01 4.38
N ALA A 788 0.17 27.99 3.57
CA ALA A 788 -0.64 26.85 3.99
C ALA A 788 0.25 25.94 4.83
N ASP A 789 0.06 26.02 6.14
CA ASP A 789 0.82 25.27 7.15
C ASP A 789 0.12 23.92 7.35
N GLY A 790 0.37 23.02 6.39
CA GLY A 790 -0.45 21.83 6.08
C GLY A 790 -0.70 20.94 7.29
N ALA A 791 0.37 20.40 7.89
CA ALA A 791 0.24 19.51 9.03
C ALA A 791 -0.33 20.20 10.30
N ASN A 792 -0.24 21.53 10.36
CA ASN A 792 -0.86 22.32 11.42
C ASN A 792 -2.33 22.71 11.14
N ASN A 793 -2.87 22.40 9.95
CA ASN A 793 -4.26 22.63 9.55
C ASN A 793 -4.68 24.11 9.63
N ARG A 794 -3.80 25.01 9.18
CA ARG A 794 -4.01 26.46 9.25
C ARG A 794 -3.38 27.18 8.07
N VAL A 795 -3.87 28.39 7.80
CA VAL A 795 -3.19 29.34 6.91
C VAL A 795 -2.62 30.46 7.77
N MET A 796 -1.32 30.69 7.61
CA MET A 796 -0.56 31.69 8.35
C MET A 796 -0.17 32.84 7.44
N ARG A 797 -0.03 34.04 8.01
CA ARG A 797 0.49 35.22 7.31
C ARG A 797 1.73 35.76 8.01
N TRP A 798 2.76 36.07 7.22
CA TRP A 798 3.93 36.82 7.65
C TRP A 798 4.00 38.17 6.96
N CYS A 799 4.19 39.22 7.75
CA CYS A 799 4.58 40.53 7.23
C CYS A 799 6.10 40.60 7.11
N GLU A 800 6.59 41.36 6.14
CA GLU A 800 8.03 41.51 5.93
C GLU A 800 8.74 41.99 7.21
N GLY A 801 9.81 41.28 7.58
CA GLY A 801 10.64 41.61 8.75
C GLY A 801 10.05 41.19 10.11
N LYS A 802 8.94 40.44 10.15
CA LYS A 802 8.42 39.82 11.37
C LYS A 802 9.00 38.43 11.59
N ASP A 803 9.35 38.13 12.84
CA ASP A 803 9.86 36.81 13.24
C ASP A 803 8.73 35.79 13.47
N GLU A 804 7.52 36.27 13.71
CA GLU A 804 6.30 35.50 13.93
C GLU A 804 5.23 35.88 12.90
N GLY A 805 4.46 34.88 12.48
CA GLY A 805 3.28 35.06 11.66
C GLY A 805 2.02 35.15 12.52
N GLU A 806 0.89 35.23 11.84
CA GLU A 806 -0.43 35.22 12.45
C GLU A 806 -1.34 34.23 11.74
N ILE A 807 -2.22 33.58 12.50
CA ILE A 807 -3.22 32.67 11.94
C ILE A 807 -4.29 33.52 11.26
N VAL A 808 -4.48 33.30 9.96
CA VAL A 808 -5.47 34.02 9.15
C VAL A 808 -6.80 33.29 9.17
N VAL A 809 -6.76 31.99 8.90
CA VAL A 809 -7.90 31.06 8.90
C VAL A 809 -7.45 29.65 9.31
N GLY A 810 -8.38 28.83 9.77
CA GLY A 810 -8.09 27.50 10.29
C GLY A 810 -7.42 27.54 11.67
N GLY A 811 -6.66 26.50 12.02
CA GLY A 811 -6.01 26.38 13.33
C GLY A 811 -6.94 25.91 14.46
N ASN A 812 -8.20 25.60 14.16
CA ASN A 812 -9.20 25.09 15.10
C ASN A 812 -9.23 23.54 15.17
N GLY A 813 -8.07 22.93 14.94
CA GLY A 813 -7.91 21.48 14.78
C GLY A 813 -8.29 20.97 13.39
N GLN A 814 -7.90 19.72 13.15
CA GLN A 814 -8.26 18.99 11.94
C GLN A 814 -9.76 18.64 11.96
N GLY A 815 -10.48 18.86 10.86
CA GLY A 815 -11.89 18.47 10.75
C GLY A 815 -12.63 19.12 9.60
N TYR A 816 -13.93 18.83 9.49
CA TYR A 816 -14.80 19.22 8.36
C TYR A 816 -15.68 20.45 8.64
N GLN A 817 -15.61 21.04 9.84
CA GLN A 817 -16.38 22.25 10.15
C GLN A 817 -15.91 23.43 9.28
N SER A 818 -16.76 24.46 9.15
CA SER A 818 -16.48 25.65 8.31
C SER A 818 -15.24 26.44 8.73
N ASN A 819 -14.77 26.28 9.97
CA ASN A 819 -13.57 26.93 10.50
C ASN A 819 -12.41 25.94 10.74
N GLN A 820 -12.54 24.70 10.26
CA GLN A 820 -11.54 23.65 10.34
C GLN A 820 -11.03 23.30 8.95
N LEU A 821 -9.75 22.92 8.88
CA LEU A 821 -9.08 22.48 7.67
C LEU A 821 -8.41 21.14 7.95
N ASN A 822 -7.99 20.44 6.91
CA ASN A 822 -7.32 19.16 6.96
C ASN A 822 -6.26 19.09 5.86
N ASP A 823 -5.02 19.38 6.25
CA ASP A 823 -3.84 19.45 5.39
C ASP A 823 -4.08 20.35 4.15
N PRO A 824 -4.26 21.67 4.39
CA PRO A 824 -4.47 22.64 3.32
C PRO A 824 -3.22 22.74 2.44
N CYS A 825 -3.42 22.71 1.12
CA CYS A 825 -2.34 22.72 0.14
C CYS A 825 -2.32 24.02 -0.66
N GLY A 826 -3.27 24.16 -1.59
CA GLY A 826 -3.33 25.28 -2.51
C GLY A 826 -4.01 26.50 -1.93
N LEU A 827 -3.47 27.68 -2.25
CA LEU A 827 -4.02 28.98 -1.87
C LEU A 827 -4.21 29.84 -3.13
N SER A 828 -5.30 30.59 -3.20
CA SER A 828 -5.52 31.59 -4.24
C SER A 828 -6.38 32.74 -3.70
N PHE A 829 -6.19 33.94 -4.24
CA PHE A 829 -7.07 35.08 -3.99
C PHE A 829 -7.97 35.31 -5.21
N ASP A 830 -9.22 35.72 -4.99
CA ASP A 830 -9.99 36.39 -6.04
C ASP A 830 -9.74 37.91 -6.01
N ASP A 831 -10.23 38.61 -7.03
CA ASP A 831 -10.06 40.08 -7.17
C ASP A 831 -10.73 40.88 -6.05
N GLU A 832 -11.70 40.28 -5.33
CA GLU A 832 -12.30 40.86 -4.13
C GLU A 832 -11.39 40.73 -2.89
N GLY A 833 -10.34 39.92 -2.96
CA GLY A 833 -9.45 39.60 -1.84
C GLY A 833 -9.96 38.46 -0.95
N ASN A 834 -10.96 37.68 -1.38
CA ASN A 834 -11.36 36.46 -0.69
C ASN A 834 -10.28 35.40 -0.86
N LEU A 835 -10.05 34.62 0.20
CA LEU A 835 -9.04 33.56 0.21
C LEU A 835 -9.69 32.21 -0.09
N TYR A 836 -9.22 31.52 -1.12
CA TYR A 836 -9.58 30.15 -1.42
C TYR A 836 -8.49 29.21 -0.93
N VAL A 837 -8.90 28.17 -0.23
CA VAL A 837 -8.01 27.17 0.36
C VAL A 837 -8.43 25.80 -0.15
N VAL A 838 -7.50 25.08 -0.77
CA VAL A 838 -7.69 23.66 -1.12
C VAL A 838 -7.50 22.84 0.15
N ASP A 839 -8.60 22.33 0.68
CA ASP A 839 -8.68 21.54 1.90
C ASP A 839 -8.57 20.05 1.54
N SER A 840 -7.34 19.66 1.19
CA SER A 840 -7.04 18.48 0.36
C SER A 840 -7.59 17.17 0.92
N TRP A 841 -7.38 16.92 2.21
CA TRP A 841 -7.82 15.68 2.85
C TRP A 841 -9.29 15.68 3.27
N ASN A 842 -9.95 16.84 3.20
CA ASN A 842 -11.40 16.93 3.27
C ASN A 842 -12.06 16.95 1.87
N HIS A 843 -11.26 16.85 0.81
CA HIS A 843 -11.74 16.72 -0.57
C HIS A 843 -12.60 17.89 -1.05
N ARG A 844 -12.24 19.11 -0.63
CA ARG A 844 -13.03 20.32 -0.91
C ARG A 844 -12.18 21.57 -1.11
N VAL A 845 -12.81 22.61 -1.63
CA VAL A 845 -12.26 23.96 -1.70
C VAL A 845 -13.09 24.89 -0.83
N GLU A 846 -12.44 25.56 0.11
CA GLU A 846 -13.07 26.48 1.06
C GLU A 846 -12.79 27.93 0.69
N LYS A 847 -13.85 28.74 0.59
CA LYS A 847 -13.77 30.19 0.38
C LYS A 847 -13.96 30.92 1.69
N PHE A 848 -12.98 31.71 2.08
CA PHE A 848 -13.07 32.63 3.21
C PHE A 848 -13.29 34.05 2.69
N GLU A 849 -14.38 34.68 3.12
CA GLU A 849 -14.72 36.04 2.69
C GLU A 849 -13.93 37.09 3.46
N ILE A 850 -13.44 38.11 2.75
CA ILE A 850 -12.73 39.23 3.36
C ILE A 850 -13.67 40.09 4.21
N ILE A 851 -13.14 40.62 5.32
CA ILE A 851 -13.76 41.59 6.22
C ILE A 851 -13.03 42.92 6.00
N LEU A 852 -13.70 43.87 5.35
CA LEU A 852 -13.17 45.21 5.03
C LEU A 852 -13.27 46.20 6.21
#